data_AF-A0A917WP85-F1
#
_entry.id   AF-A0A917WP85-F1
#
_cell.length_a   1.000
_cell.length_b   1.000
_cell.length_c   1.000
_cell.angle_alpha   90.00
_cell.angle_beta   90.00
_cell.angle_gamma   90.00
#
_symmetry.space_group_name_H-M   'P 1'
#
loop_
_entity.id
_entity.type
_entity.pdbx_description
1 polymer ?
#
loop_
_entity_poly.entity_id
_entity_poly.type
_entity_poly.pdbx_seq_one_letter_code
_entity_poly.pdbx_strand_id
1 'polypeptide(L)'
;MALLTLRPGAAVRWVGNGLLIDGWRSAALVACPPAAARVWQRVEPALARGLDPDAATAGLPATAAEVVRWLFALLAEHDALVDVTVARDAHPLAAFLAGVADEPAAALAAVRQAVVAVDGESRLTDAAGAALTEAGITVSGTGAEADLVIRLGPTGRSPQPGRFGVLRVAAGSNGVLIGPVNHTGEWSGDVDGPDRFHSGAPDPGGGAGLSVPHMVTQEVVRILAGLADGTGALVRDALVRRVAPDGAVTPRPVAASAPHRPVTAAGTVTAGARAVRVLGKGTLATVVRASVRAAGRHVTPHAVTAGGHDGARPRAVVGADPSWSADRHRRAQRAARDGGAAYLPVRGDAATVEVGPLAEVDGGVCVACVLARRQAVLGLPTGAASVAIGRALPVPPYWARLTGEVVVEHLSGRLAPGTVTVLALRDGVIARHRVQPVPGCPTCDPLPADRPELATLELRPRAMADPYGLRVVAGPPALSELRAELVDERFGPVIRVHPERYASLRLAAAELAPPGWSGRLGGFGRAAEPSAAEVLALLESCERDAARHPQARRTSVRASYRELVADAVDPARLGLPGPAAVAHPGYRLAPYTPRSVTWWVWAVELAGGRRQLVPEDVAYWGADRPDVRRFIPDSSSGCAVGSCLEEALLHACLEVIERDAFLMTWYGRRPPPRLTHPLDPTPTTRLIVDRLSAEGYRLHLFDITSDVGVPAVWALAVTDRPERAASFSAAGAHPDPRRAAAAAVVEAGVNLLRAAQGPPASGDRLLAMLDDPALVRTLPDHTALHQLPEALPRFDFALRGGAPRPFEEHFAGWRDRFWHPDLTEVLRRVIDAMTGAGMTPLAVDQTRGIDRRLGLAAVKVLAPGAVPMTFGHLYRRVDLPRLRRINADVGTADLPHPFP
;
A
#
# COMPACT_ATOMS: atom_id res chain seq x y z
N MET A 1 -3.24 53.11 13.65
CA MET A 1 -4.47 52.30 13.77
C MET A 1 -4.53 51.40 12.55
N ALA A 2 -4.77 50.11 12.74
CA ALA A 2 -4.81 49.09 11.69
C ALA A 2 -6.09 49.28 10.85
N LEU A 3 -5.95 49.57 9.56
CA LEU A 3 -7.09 49.69 8.64
C LEU A 3 -7.36 48.31 8.06
N LEU A 4 -8.53 47.73 8.31
CA LEU A 4 -8.87 46.41 7.79
C LEU A 4 -9.49 46.49 6.40
N THR A 5 -9.10 45.57 5.52
CA THR A 5 -9.76 45.34 4.23
C THR A 5 -9.94 43.85 3.98
N LEU A 6 -10.73 43.50 2.96
CA LEU A 6 -10.86 42.12 2.51
C LEU A 6 -9.54 41.66 1.88
N ARG A 7 -9.08 40.48 2.27
CA ARG A 7 -7.87 39.86 1.73
C ARG A 7 -8.05 39.62 0.22
N PRO A 8 -7.05 39.93 -0.62
CA PRO A 8 -7.10 39.61 -2.04
C PRO A 8 -7.38 38.12 -2.29
N GLY A 9 -8.39 37.84 -3.13
CA GLY A 9 -8.85 36.47 -3.42
C GLY A 9 -9.90 35.94 -2.45
N ALA A 10 -10.15 36.58 -1.31
CA ALA A 10 -11.32 36.28 -0.49
C ALA A 10 -12.57 36.93 -1.11
N ALA A 11 -13.67 36.17 -1.18
CA ALA A 11 -14.95 36.67 -1.66
C ALA A 11 -15.98 36.61 -0.53
N VAL A 12 -16.61 37.75 -0.23
CA VAL A 12 -17.69 37.81 0.74
C VAL A 12 -18.92 38.35 0.04
N ARG A 13 -20.01 37.58 0.03
CA ARG A 13 -21.24 37.95 -0.68
C ARG A 13 -22.47 37.63 0.15
N TRP A 14 -23.42 38.53 0.17
CA TRP A 14 -24.74 38.22 0.72
C TRP A 14 -25.51 37.30 -0.23
N VAL A 15 -25.99 36.16 0.26
CA VAL A 15 -26.75 35.16 -0.52
C VAL A 15 -27.97 34.72 0.30
N GLY A 16 -29.17 35.05 -0.18
CA GLY A 16 -30.42 34.75 0.53
C GLY A 16 -30.49 35.46 1.89
N ASN A 17 -30.67 34.69 2.96
CA ASN A 17 -30.68 35.16 4.36
C ASN A 17 -29.32 34.97 5.06
N GLY A 18 -28.23 34.78 4.32
CA GLY A 18 -26.90 34.54 4.87
C GLY A 18 -25.77 35.24 4.14
N LEU A 19 -24.57 35.11 4.69
CA LEU A 19 -23.32 35.63 4.13
C LEU A 19 -22.44 34.46 3.68
N LEU A 20 -22.18 34.37 2.38
CA LEU A 20 -21.17 33.49 1.81
C LEU A 20 -19.81 34.14 2.01
N ILE A 21 -18.94 33.46 2.74
CA ILE A 21 -17.56 33.86 3.00
C ILE A 21 -16.68 32.78 2.37
N ASP A 22 -16.00 33.11 1.29
CA ASP A 22 -14.99 32.28 0.64
C ASP A 22 -13.62 32.87 0.97
N GLY A 23 -13.03 32.41 2.06
CA GLY A 23 -11.71 32.83 2.52
C GLY A 23 -10.62 31.83 2.15
N TRP A 24 -9.35 32.22 2.30
CA TRP A 24 -8.20 31.41 1.87
C TRP A 24 -8.11 30.03 2.53
N ARG A 25 -8.60 29.89 3.76
CA ARG A 25 -8.52 28.64 4.55
C ARG A 25 -9.84 27.89 4.63
N SER A 26 -10.95 28.52 4.28
CA SER A 26 -12.28 27.94 4.43
C SER A 26 -13.33 28.75 3.67
N ALA A 27 -14.31 28.04 3.10
CA ALA A 27 -15.54 28.63 2.60
C ALA A 27 -16.71 28.27 3.53
N ALA A 28 -17.58 29.23 3.83
CA ALA A 28 -18.75 29.05 4.68
C ALA A 28 -19.94 29.87 4.17
N LEU A 29 -21.16 29.34 4.31
CA LEU A 29 -22.40 30.10 4.16
C LEU A 29 -23.01 30.23 5.55
N VAL A 30 -23.01 31.44 6.10
CA VAL A 30 -23.44 31.72 7.47
C VAL A 30 -24.82 32.34 7.44
N ALA A 31 -25.81 31.71 8.10
CA ALA A 31 -27.13 32.31 8.26
C ALA A 31 -27.01 33.55 9.16
N CYS A 32 -27.50 34.70 8.69
CA CYS A 32 -27.31 35.98 9.34
C CYS A 32 -28.65 36.57 9.79
N PRO A 33 -28.72 37.24 10.95
CA PRO A 33 -29.93 37.96 11.33
C PRO A 33 -30.22 39.11 10.34
N PRO A 34 -31.49 39.50 10.12
CA PRO A 34 -31.85 40.53 9.14
C PRO A 34 -31.12 41.88 9.34
N ALA A 35 -30.76 42.21 10.57
CA ALA A 35 -29.98 43.40 10.90
C ALA A 35 -28.56 43.38 10.30
N ALA A 36 -27.94 42.19 10.20
CA ALA A 36 -26.61 42.03 9.63
C ALA A 36 -26.57 42.34 8.12
N ALA A 37 -27.68 42.20 7.39
CA ALA A 37 -27.75 42.59 5.98
C ALA A 37 -27.54 44.10 5.80
N ARG A 38 -28.20 44.90 6.65
CA ARG A 38 -28.10 46.36 6.63
C ARG A 38 -26.71 46.84 7.10
N VAL A 39 -26.11 46.11 8.03
CA VAL A 39 -24.73 46.36 8.49
C VAL A 39 -23.74 46.01 7.37
N TRP A 40 -23.86 44.84 6.75
CA TRP A 40 -23.00 44.41 5.64
C TRP A 40 -23.03 45.39 4.47
N GLN A 41 -24.22 45.85 4.05
CA GLN A 41 -24.37 46.87 2.99
C GLN A 41 -23.63 48.18 3.28
N ARG A 42 -23.40 48.52 4.56
CA ARG A 42 -22.63 49.72 4.96
C ARG A 42 -21.15 49.43 5.11
N VAL A 43 -20.81 48.26 5.66
CA VAL A 43 -19.44 47.86 5.99
C VAL A 43 -18.67 47.40 4.75
N GLU A 44 -19.29 46.70 3.81
CA GLU A 44 -18.63 46.14 2.62
C GLU A 44 -17.95 47.21 1.73
N PRO A 45 -18.61 48.33 1.36
CA PRO A 45 -17.95 49.38 0.58
C PRO A 45 -16.84 50.09 1.35
N ALA A 46 -16.93 50.13 2.68
CA ALA A 46 -15.95 50.76 3.55
C ALA A 46 -14.72 49.85 3.77
N LEU A 47 -14.93 48.54 3.97
CA LEU A 47 -13.89 47.52 3.96
C LEU A 47 -13.09 47.56 2.66
N ALA A 48 -13.73 47.77 1.51
CA ALA A 48 -13.04 47.87 0.23
C ALA A 48 -12.05 49.05 0.14
N ARG A 49 -12.19 50.06 1.02
CA ARG A 49 -11.35 51.27 1.09
C ARG A 49 -10.38 51.30 2.29
N GLY A 50 -10.39 50.26 3.12
CA GLY A 50 -9.69 50.24 4.41
C GLY A 50 -10.55 50.90 5.48
N LEU A 51 -11.01 50.09 6.44
CA LEU A 51 -11.93 50.51 7.49
C LEU A 51 -11.28 50.31 8.86
N ASP A 52 -11.28 51.36 9.66
CA ASP A 52 -10.95 51.29 11.08
C ASP A 52 -12.14 50.66 11.83
N PRO A 53 -11.97 49.48 12.47
CA PRO A 53 -13.05 48.79 13.17
C PRO A 53 -13.65 49.62 14.31
N ASP A 54 -12.86 50.46 14.98
CA ASP A 54 -13.32 51.29 16.08
C ASP A 54 -14.16 52.46 15.55
N ALA A 55 -13.74 53.07 14.43
CA ALA A 55 -14.53 54.08 13.73
C ALA A 55 -15.83 53.50 13.15
N ALA A 56 -15.83 52.23 12.74
CA ALA A 56 -17.02 51.55 12.20
C ALA A 56 -18.11 51.32 13.24
N THR A 57 -17.77 51.35 14.53
CA THR A 57 -18.72 51.18 15.64
C THR A 57 -19.08 52.48 16.37
N ALA A 58 -18.37 53.57 16.08
CA ALA A 58 -18.58 54.88 16.69
C ALA A 58 -19.96 55.48 16.32
N GLY A 59 -20.74 55.89 17.33
CA GLY A 59 -22.05 56.52 17.15
C GLY A 59 -23.19 55.57 16.77
N LEU A 60 -22.95 54.25 16.69
CA LEU A 60 -23.99 53.25 16.48
C LEU A 60 -24.67 52.85 17.81
N PRO A 61 -25.98 52.52 17.81
CA PRO A 61 -26.62 51.86 18.94
C PRO A 61 -25.87 50.57 19.34
N ALA A 62 -25.84 50.23 20.63
CA ALA A 62 -25.04 49.13 21.18
C ALA A 62 -25.24 47.80 20.42
N THR A 63 -26.49 47.47 20.07
CA THR A 63 -26.86 46.27 19.31
C THR A 63 -26.30 46.26 17.89
N ALA A 64 -26.21 47.42 17.22
CA ALA A 64 -25.62 47.53 15.90
C ALA A 64 -24.09 47.45 15.94
N ALA A 65 -23.46 48.01 16.98
CA ALA A 65 -22.02 47.91 17.21
C ALA A 65 -21.58 46.46 17.50
N GLU A 66 -22.40 45.68 18.22
CA GLU A 66 -22.17 44.25 18.44
C GLU A 66 -22.24 43.44 17.15
N VAL A 67 -23.21 43.72 16.28
CA VAL A 67 -23.34 43.05 14.97
C VAL A 67 -22.12 43.34 14.07
N VAL A 68 -21.61 44.59 14.10
CA VAL A 68 -20.38 44.95 13.37
C VAL A 68 -19.16 44.17 13.91
N ARG A 69 -18.98 44.12 15.24
CA ARG A 69 -17.87 43.36 15.85
C ARG A 69 -17.95 41.87 15.56
N TRP A 70 -19.15 41.29 15.66
CA TRP A 70 -19.39 39.89 15.32
C TRP A 70 -19.05 39.60 13.85
N LEU A 71 -19.45 40.48 12.93
CA LEU A 71 -19.14 40.34 11.50
C LEU A 71 -17.63 40.39 11.24
N PHE A 72 -16.88 41.31 11.83
CA PHE A 72 -15.43 41.36 11.68
C PHE A 72 -14.75 40.11 12.26
N ALA A 73 -15.20 39.63 13.43
CA ALA A 73 -14.69 38.41 14.02
C ALA A 73 -14.95 37.18 13.12
N LEU A 74 -16.14 37.09 12.53
CA LEU A 74 -16.52 36.03 11.60
C LEU A 74 -15.64 36.05 10.34
N LEU A 75 -15.39 37.23 9.77
CA LEU A 75 -14.51 37.34 8.60
C LEU A 75 -13.04 37.06 8.92
N ALA A 76 -12.58 37.43 10.11
CA ALA A 76 -11.24 37.09 10.58
C ALA A 76 -11.09 35.59 10.83
N GLU A 77 -12.10 34.92 11.39
CA GLU A 77 -12.12 33.46 11.60
C GLU A 77 -11.92 32.69 10.29
N HIS A 78 -12.53 33.19 9.21
CA HIS A 78 -12.41 32.61 7.87
C HIS A 78 -11.20 33.13 7.06
N ASP A 79 -10.27 33.85 7.68
CA ASP A 79 -9.05 34.38 7.04
C ASP A 79 -9.35 35.33 5.85
N ALA A 80 -10.49 36.04 5.93
CA ALA A 80 -10.99 36.93 4.88
C ALA A 80 -10.59 38.41 5.07
N LEU A 81 -9.98 38.77 6.19
CA LEU A 81 -9.51 40.13 6.50
C LEU A 81 -7.97 40.21 6.54
N VAL A 82 -7.46 41.40 6.24
CA VAL A 82 -6.05 41.74 6.33
C VAL A 82 -5.89 43.22 6.71
N ASP A 83 -4.87 43.53 7.52
CA ASP A 83 -4.49 44.90 7.86
C ASP A 83 -3.72 45.53 6.69
N VAL A 84 -4.18 46.69 6.23
CA VAL A 84 -3.65 47.33 5.03
C VAL A 84 -3.46 48.82 5.27
N THR A 85 -2.21 49.21 5.52
CA THR A 85 -1.72 50.57 5.26
C THR A 85 -1.09 50.67 3.87
N VAL A 86 -1.78 50.28 2.78
CA VAL A 86 -1.34 50.53 1.39
C VAL A 86 -2.54 50.64 0.42
N ALA A 87 -2.55 51.64 -0.47
CA ALA A 87 -3.58 51.82 -1.49
C ALA A 87 -3.67 50.62 -2.47
N ARG A 88 -4.89 50.16 -2.76
CA ARG A 88 -5.22 49.02 -3.64
C ARG A 88 -4.84 49.23 -5.12
N ASP A 89 -4.48 50.45 -5.50
CA ASP A 89 -4.12 50.81 -6.88
C ASP A 89 -2.70 50.34 -7.25
N ALA A 90 -2.00 49.66 -6.35
CA ALA A 90 -0.63 49.22 -6.53
C ALA A 90 -0.51 47.70 -6.70
N HIS A 91 -0.25 47.30 -7.94
CA HIS A 91 0.64 46.21 -8.35
C HIS A 91 0.29 44.72 -7.96
N PRO A 92 0.28 43.75 -8.91
CA PRO A 92 -0.06 42.34 -8.64
C PRO A 92 0.82 41.62 -7.61
N LEU A 93 2.13 41.93 -7.57
CA LEU A 93 3.06 41.40 -6.55
C LEU A 93 2.70 41.92 -5.14
N ALA A 94 2.18 43.14 -5.05
CA ALA A 94 1.69 43.73 -3.82
C ALA A 94 0.39 43.05 -3.35
N ALA A 95 -0.51 42.70 -4.28
CA ALA A 95 -1.69 41.90 -3.99
C ALA A 95 -1.36 40.46 -3.56
N PHE A 96 -0.37 39.82 -4.20
CA PHE A 96 0.12 38.49 -3.80
C PHE A 96 0.76 38.53 -2.42
N LEU A 97 1.72 39.44 -2.18
CA LEU A 97 2.39 39.58 -0.88
C LEU A 97 1.43 39.99 0.23
N ALA A 98 0.40 40.78 -0.06
CA ALA A 98 -0.67 41.07 0.90
C ALA A 98 -1.57 39.86 1.20
N GLY A 99 -1.56 38.83 0.35
CA GLY A 99 -2.26 37.56 0.55
C GLY A 99 -1.45 36.51 1.30
N VAL A 100 -0.12 36.54 1.23
CA VAL A 100 0.76 35.50 1.81
C VAL A 100 1.68 35.95 2.95
N ALA A 101 1.86 37.27 3.16
CA ALA A 101 2.74 37.78 4.22
C ALA A 101 1.96 38.11 5.50
N ASP A 102 2.55 37.78 6.67
CA ASP A 102 1.99 38.12 7.98
C ASP A 102 1.98 39.64 8.24
N GLU A 103 2.92 40.40 7.66
CA GLU A 103 2.97 41.88 7.69
C GLU A 103 3.06 42.48 6.26
N PRO A 104 1.94 42.60 5.54
CA PRO A 104 1.90 43.07 4.16
C PRO A 104 2.54 44.43 3.93
N ALA A 105 2.27 45.41 4.80
CA ALA A 105 2.76 46.78 4.63
C ALA A 105 4.30 46.84 4.65
N ALA A 106 4.94 46.06 5.53
CA ALA A 106 6.39 45.95 5.60
C ALA A 106 6.96 45.22 4.37
N ALA A 107 6.32 44.14 3.92
CA ALA A 107 6.72 43.41 2.72
C ALA A 107 6.63 44.27 1.45
N LEU A 108 5.55 45.05 1.30
CA LEU A 108 5.35 45.95 0.15
C LEU A 108 6.31 47.14 0.15
N ALA A 109 6.53 47.78 1.31
CA ALA A 109 7.46 48.89 1.44
C ALA A 109 8.88 48.47 1.03
N ALA A 110 9.28 47.28 1.42
CA ALA A 110 10.61 46.77 1.14
C ALA A 110 10.79 46.27 -0.31
N VAL A 111 9.74 45.79 -0.98
CA VAL A 111 9.75 45.53 -2.43
C VAL A 111 9.87 46.83 -3.23
N ARG A 112 9.13 47.88 -2.85
CA ARG A 112 9.24 49.21 -3.48
C ARG A 112 10.59 49.90 -3.27
N GLN A 113 11.31 49.51 -2.22
CA GLN A 113 12.64 50.01 -1.89
C GLN A 113 13.77 49.11 -2.46
N ALA A 114 13.43 48.01 -3.13
CA ALA A 114 14.41 47.13 -3.76
C ALA A 114 14.78 47.68 -5.14
N VAL A 115 16.06 47.98 -5.34
CA VAL A 115 16.62 48.31 -6.67
C VAL A 115 17.31 47.08 -7.22
N VAL A 116 16.99 46.77 -8.47
CA VAL A 116 17.58 45.65 -9.22
C VAL A 116 18.42 46.20 -10.35
N ALA A 117 19.75 46.04 -10.28
CA ALA A 117 20.58 46.30 -11.45
C ALA A 117 20.57 45.07 -12.34
N VAL A 118 20.29 45.26 -13.63
CA VAL A 118 20.25 44.22 -14.65
C VAL A 118 21.25 44.60 -15.74
N ASP A 119 22.36 43.88 -15.83
CA ASP A 119 23.45 44.16 -16.78
C ASP A 119 23.58 42.99 -17.78
N GLY A 120 23.76 43.25 -19.09
CA GLY A 120 23.90 42.22 -20.13
C GLY A 120 23.54 42.67 -21.58
N GLU A 121 24.19 42.15 -22.63
CA GLU A 121 23.91 42.51 -24.06
C GLU A 121 22.83 41.65 -24.78
N SER A 122 22.03 40.85 -24.06
CA SER A 122 21.14 39.85 -24.67
C SER A 122 19.66 40.29 -24.75
N ARG A 123 18.87 39.73 -25.68
CA ARG A 123 17.39 39.86 -25.71
C ARG A 123 16.73 39.39 -24.40
N LEU A 124 17.38 38.49 -23.66
CA LEU A 124 16.94 38.03 -22.35
C LEU A 124 17.05 39.14 -21.30
N THR A 125 18.05 40.03 -21.42
CA THR A 125 18.25 41.20 -20.55
C THR A 125 17.11 42.20 -20.71
N ASP A 126 16.74 42.52 -21.95
CA ASP A 126 15.62 43.44 -22.23
C ASP A 126 14.28 42.86 -21.76
N ALA A 127 14.04 41.57 -22.01
CA ALA A 127 12.83 40.88 -21.56
C ALA A 127 12.75 40.77 -20.02
N ALA A 128 13.88 40.49 -19.36
CA ALA A 128 13.99 40.47 -17.91
C ALA A 128 13.76 41.86 -17.30
N GLY A 129 14.41 42.89 -17.84
CA GLY A 129 14.25 44.28 -17.40
C GLY A 129 12.81 44.76 -17.55
N ALA A 130 12.17 44.47 -18.69
CA ALA A 130 10.76 44.79 -18.93
C ALA A 130 9.82 44.05 -17.96
N ALA A 131 10.02 42.74 -17.76
CA ALA A 131 9.19 41.94 -16.85
C ALA A 131 9.36 42.36 -15.38
N LEU A 132 10.56 42.73 -14.95
CA LEU A 132 10.84 43.22 -13.59
C LEU A 132 10.28 44.62 -13.35
N THR A 133 10.37 45.50 -14.36
CA THR A 133 9.75 46.84 -14.33
C THR A 133 8.22 46.73 -14.32
N GLU A 134 7.66 45.83 -15.13
CA GLU A 134 6.22 45.51 -15.12
C GLU A 134 5.80 44.85 -13.80
N ALA A 135 6.72 44.17 -13.11
CA ALA A 135 6.58 43.65 -11.75
C ALA A 135 6.86 44.69 -10.64
N GLY A 136 6.96 45.99 -10.97
CA GLY A 136 7.00 47.10 -10.01
C GLY A 136 8.31 47.22 -9.25
N ILE A 137 9.35 46.53 -9.73
CA ILE A 137 10.70 46.57 -9.17
C ILE A 137 11.50 47.63 -9.95
N THR A 138 12.15 48.54 -9.25
CA THR A 138 12.97 49.58 -9.90
C THR A 138 14.23 48.94 -10.50
N VAL A 139 14.35 48.99 -11.83
CA VAL A 139 15.52 48.49 -12.55
C VAL A 139 16.52 49.62 -12.83
N SER A 140 17.81 49.42 -12.57
CA SER A 140 18.87 50.41 -12.88
C SER A 140 20.13 49.75 -13.44
N GLY A 141 20.40 49.88 -14.74
CA GLY A 141 21.65 49.40 -15.35
C GLY A 141 21.60 49.40 -16.89
N THR A 142 22.72 49.79 -17.50
CA THR A 142 23.03 49.75 -18.95
C THR A 142 24.53 49.43 -19.06
N GLY A 143 24.90 48.16 -18.92
CA GLY A 143 26.30 47.72 -18.87
C GLY A 143 26.61 46.58 -19.85
N ALA A 144 27.77 46.68 -20.50
CA ALA A 144 28.30 45.82 -21.56
C ALA A 144 28.91 44.49 -21.03
N GLU A 145 28.14 43.69 -20.30
CA GLU A 145 28.52 42.30 -19.96
C GLU A 145 27.82 41.29 -20.89
N ALA A 146 28.47 40.15 -21.18
CA ALA A 146 27.91 39.13 -22.09
C ALA A 146 26.83 38.24 -21.43
N ASP A 147 26.78 38.18 -20.09
CA ASP A 147 25.82 37.42 -19.28
C ASP A 147 24.89 38.35 -18.51
N LEU A 148 23.69 37.87 -18.17
CA LEU A 148 22.71 38.63 -17.38
C LEU A 148 23.09 38.59 -15.89
N VAL A 149 23.44 39.75 -15.31
CA VAL A 149 23.82 39.89 -13.90
C VAL A 149 22.80 40.75 -13.15
N ILE A 150 22.30 40.23 -12.03
CA ILE A 150 21.23 40.84 -11.23
C ILE A 150 21.75 41.18 -9.84
N ARG A 151 21.77 42.47 -9.49
CA ARG A 151 22.22 42.96 -8.17
C ARG A 151 21.05 43.51 -7.37
N LEU A 152 20.84 43.00 -6.16
CA LEU A 152 19.72 43.35 -5.27
C LEU A 152 20.17 44.15 -4.05
N GLY A 153 19.60 45.34 -3.81
CA GLY A 153 19.85 46.09 -2.58
C GLY A 153 18.89 47.28 -2.32
N PRO A 154 19.00 47.91 -1.13
CA PRO A 154 18.14 49.02 -0.71
C PRO A 154 18.43 50.33 -1.46
N THR A 155 17.40 51.14 -1.70
CA THR A 155 17.47 52.43 -2.41
C THR A 155 18.46 53.44 -1.80
N GLY A 156 19.18 54.20 -2.64
CA GLY A 156 19.89 55.42 -2.25
C GLY A 156 21.40 55.32 -2.01
N ARG A 157 22.06 54.20 -2.34
CA ARG A 157 23.53 54.08 -2.33
C ARG A 157 24.03 53.48 -3.63
N SER A 158 25.08 54.08 -4.20
CA SER A 158 25.79 53.54 -5.37
C SER A 158 26.21 52.09 -5.07
N PRO A 159 26.03 51.12 -5.99
CA PRO A 159 26.33 49.72 -5.75
C PRO A 159 27.81 49.55 -5.42
N GLN A 160 28.13 49.33 -4.14
CA GLN A 160 29.48 48.95 -3.71
C GLN A 160 29.59 47.41 -3.63
N PRO A 161 30.71 46.84 -4.10
CA PRO A 161 30.93 45.39 -4.05
C PRO A 161 30.89 44.88 -2.60
N GLY A 162 30.06 43.85 -2.34
CA GLY A 162 29.99 43.16 -1.04
C GLY A 162 28.72 43.39 -0.19
N ARG A 163 27.77 44.24 -0.61
CA ARG A 163 26.50 44.49 0.12
C ARG A 163 25.21 44.11 -0.61
N PHE A 164 25.33 43.53 -1.81
CA PHE A 164 24.21 43.18 -2.68
C PHE A 164 24.20 41.66 -2.92
N GLY A 165 23.02 41.05 -3.02
CA GLY A 165 22.92 39.70 -3.57
C GLY A 165 23.13 39.78 -5.07
N VAL A 166 24.13 39.07 -5.60
CA VAL A 166 24.44 39.06 -7.03
C VAL A 166 24.11 37.69 -7.61
N LEU A 167 23.18 37.65 -8.57
CA LEU A 167 22.83 36.45 -9.32
C LEU A 167 23.36 36.60 -10.74
N ARG A 168 24.04 35.56 -11.25
CA ARG A 168 24.40 35.48 -12.66
C ARG A 168 23.50 34.47 -13.34
N VAL A 169 23.10 34.82 -14.55
CA VAL A 169 22.22 34.03 -15.41
C VAL A 169 22.98 33.76 -16.71
N ALA A 170 23.32 32.49 -16.95
CA ALA A 170 24.01 32.05 -18.15
C ALA A 170 23.06 31.19 -19.00
N ALA A 171 22.86 31.55 -20.26
CA ALA A 171 22.01 30.82 -21.20
C ALA A 171 22.86 29.95 -22.13
N GLY A 172 22.57 28.65 -22.19
CA GLY A 172 23.20 27.69 -23.12
C GLY A 172 22.15 26.92 -23.91
N SER A 173 22.60 26.12 -24.88
CA SER A 173 21.72 25.30 -25.75
C SER A 173 20.85 24.26 -25.01
N ASN A 174 21.16 23.98 -23.74
CA ASN A 174 20.47 23.00 -22.89
C ASN A 174 19.68 23.63 -21.73
N GLY A 175 19.48 24.96 -21.72
CA GLY A 175 18.71 25.68 -20.71
C GLY A 175 19.47 26.85 -20.06
N VAL A 176 18.88 27.42 -19.01
CA VAL A 176 19.40 28.60 -18.30
C VAL A 176 19.87 28.22 -16.90
N LEU A 177 21.12 28.58 -16.59
CA LEU A 177 21.74 28.37 -15.28
C LEU A 177 21.63 29.67 -14.47
N ILE A 178 21.06 29.61 -13.26
CA ILE A 178 20.89 30.76 -12.38
C ILE A 178 21.54 30.45 -11.03
N GLY A 179 22.45 31.31 -10.56
CA GLY A 179 23.01 31.14 -9.22
C GLY A 179 23.89 32.29 -8.74
N PRO A 180 24.32 32.24 -7.48
CA PRO A 180 25.05 33.32 -6.84
C PRO A 180 26.50 33.41 -7.36
N VAL A 181 26.96 34.63 -7.59
CA VAL A 181 28.37 34.93 -7.89
C VAL A 181 29.06 35.54 -6.69
N ASN A 182 30.38 35.40 -6.63
CA ASN A 182 31.22 36.06 -5.64
C ASN A 182 31.30 37.58 -5.94
N HIS A 183 32.00 38.32 -5.07
CA HIS A 183 32.15 39.77 -5.18
C HIS A 183 32.97 40.23 -6.40
N THR A 184 33.61 39.32 -7.14
CA THR A 184 34.34 39.58 -8.39
C THR A 184 33.52 39.24 -9.64
N GLY A 185 32.27 38.80 -9.50
CA GLY A 185 31.37 38.49 -10.63
C GLY A 185 31.53 37.08 -11.22
N GLU A 186 32.39 36.25 -10.64
CA GLU A 186 32.57 34.84 -11.01
C GLU A 186 31.61 33.95 -10.20
N TRP A 187 31.15 32.84 -10.78
CA TRP A 187 30.37 31.83 -10.04
C TRP A 187 31.06 31.54 -8.72
N SER A 188 30.30 31.61 -7.62
CA SER A 188 30.87 31.40 -6.29
C SER A 188 31.28 29.93 -6.09
N GLY A 189 32.49 29.59 -6.56
CA GLY A 189 33.21 28.33 -6.35
C GLY A 189 32.86 27.21 -7.33
N ASP A 190 33.92 26.61 -7.90
CA ASP A 190 33.96 25.46 -8.81
C ASP A 190 33.13 24.23 -8.40
N VAL A 191 32.91 23.39 -9.41
CA VAL A 191 32.08 22.18 -9.53
C VAL A 191 32.40 21.03 -8.51
N ASP A 192 33.15 21.28 -7.44
CA ASP A 192 33.51 20.27 -6.42
C ASP A 192 33.48 20.83 -4.97
N GLY A 193 32.50 20.34 -4.17
CA GLY A 193 32.56 20.28 -2.69
C GLY A 193 32.03 21.47 -1.85
N PRO A 194 31.11 21.26 -0.87
CA PRO A 194 30.56 22.33 -0.03
C PRO A 194 31.04 22.25 1.43
N ASP A 195 32.32 22.49 1.69
CA ASP A 195 32.84 22.71 3.05
C ASP A 195 33.63 24.03 3.07
N ARG A 196 32.92 25.15 3.32
CA ARG A 196 33.38 26.39 4.02
C ARG A 196 32.46 27.58 3.71
N PHE A 197 31.46 27.82 4.56
CA PHE A 197 30.92 29.16 4.80
C PHE A 197 31.27 29.56 6.24
N HIS A 198 32.21 30.49 6.40
CA HIS A 198 32.49 31.11 7.70
C HIS A 198 31.51 32.26 7.94
N SER A 199 30.72 32.08 9.01
CA SER A 199 30.29 33.07 10.01
C SER A 199 30.52 34.56 9.71
N GLY A 200 29.48 35.24 9.24
CA GLY A 200 29.16 36.62 9.62
C GLY A 200 27.77 36.61 10.28
N ALA A 201 27.71 36.83 11.59
CA ALA A 201 26.46 36.82 12.35
C ALA A 201 25.52 37.96 11.89
N PRO A 202 24.20 37.74 11.74
CA PRO A 202 23.23 38.81 11.84
C PRO A 202 23.12 39.25 13.30
N ASP A 203 23.13 40.55 13.51
CA ASP A 203 22.95 41.26 14.78
C ASP A 203 21.73 40.72 15.58
N PRO A 204 21.82 40.44 16.91
CA PRO A 204 20.79 39.73 17.67
C PRO A 204 19.53 40.54 18.01
N GLY A 205 19.35 41.75 17.45
CA GLY A 205 18.31 42.70 17.86
C GLY A 205 17.09 42.85 16.93
N GLY A 206 17.06 42.20 15.77
CA GLY A 206 15.98 42.36 14.79
C GLY A 206 15.06 41.12 14.71
N GLY A 207 13.75 41.32 14.83
CA GLY A 207 12.75 40.26 14.75
C GLY A 207 12.92 39.34 13.53
N ALA A 208 12.67 38.05 13.74
CA ALA A 208 12.79 37.00 12.73
C ALA A 208 11.72 37.16 11.62
N GLY A 209 12.01 38.01 10.63
CA GLY A 209 11.34 38.05 9.34
C GLY A 209 12.24 37.45 8.27
N LEU A 210 11.64 36.80 7.26
CA LEU A 210 12.31 36.51 5.99
C LEU A 210 12.95 37.80 5.48
N SER A 211 14.25 37.81 5.21
CA SER A 211 14.87 39.02 4.67
C SER A 211 14.27 39.28 3.29
N VAL A 212 13.65 40.44 3.12
CA VAL A 212 12.98 40.87 1.88
C VAL A 212 13.86 40.69 0.62
N PRO A 213 15.19 40.90 0.65
CA PRO A 213 16.05 40.60 -0.49
C PRO A 213 15.94 39.15 -0.99
N HIS A 214 15.66 38.19 -0.10
CA HIS A 214 15.50 36.78 -0.43
C HIS A 214 14.18 36.49 -1.16
N MET A 215 13.09 37.18 -0.83
CA MET A 215 11.79 37.01 -1.50
C MET A 215 11.79 37.65 -2.89
N VAL A 216 12.40 38.84 -3.03
CA VAL A 216 12.59 39.49 -4.34
C VAL A 216 13.49 38.64 -5.23
N THR A 217 14.57 38.06 -4.67
CA THR A 217 15.41 37.08 -5.37
C THR A 217 14.59 35.90 -5.93
N GLN A 218 13.68 35.31 -5.14
CA GLN A 218 12.91 34.14 -5.57
C GLN A 218 11.92 34.45 -6.69
N GLU A 219 11.27 35.61 -6.67
CA GLU A 219 10.36 36.02 -7.73
C GLU A 219 11.11 36.44 -9.01
N VAL A 220 12.25 37.11 -8.88
CA VAL A 220 13.17 37.37 -10.00
C VAL A 220 13.61 36.05 -10.66
N VAL A 221 14.01 35.06 -9.87
CA VAL A 221 14.41 33.73 -10.37
C VAL A 221 13.25 32.99 -11.04
N ARG A 222 12.01 33.08 -10.51
CA ARG A 222 10.81 32.51 -11.14
C ARG A 222 10.50 33.13 -12.49
N ILE A 223 10.51 34.46 -12.57
CA ILE A 223 10.25 35.20 -13.81
C ILE A 223 11.28 34.81 -14.87
N LEU A 224 12.56 34.75 -14.50
CA LEU A 224 13.65 34.41 -15.41
C LEU A 224 13.68 32.95 -15.84
N ALA A 225 13.43 32.02 -14.91
CA ALA A 225 13.36 30.60 -15.22
C ALA A 225 12.17 30.27 -16.15
N GLY A 226 11.03 30.95 -15.95
CA GLY A 226 9.88 30.82 -16.84
C GLY A 226 10.08 31.45 -18.22
N LEU A 227 10.81 32.57 -18.31
CA LEU A 227 11.16 33.16 -19.60
C LEU A 227 12.13 32.28 -20.40
N ALA A 228 12.99 31.52 -19.70
CA ALA A 228 14.01 30.66 -20.29
C ALA A 228 13.48 29.36 -20.95
N ASP A 229 12.41 28.78 -20.42
CA ASP A 229 11.82 27.52 -20.91
C ASP A 229 10.45 27.72 -21.60
N GLY A 230 10.01 28.98 -21.76
CA GLY A 230 8.72 29.34 -22.36
C GLY A 230 7.51 29.01 -21.48
N THR A 231 7.70 28.76 -20.18
CA THR A 231 6.61 28.49 -19.21
C THR A 231 6.23 29.69 -18.34
N GLY A 232 6.93 30.81 -18.48
CA GLY A 232 6.77 32.02 -17.69
C GLY A 232 5.35 32.56 -17.75
N ALA A 233 4.78 32.81 -16.56
CA ALA A 233 3.42 33.28 -16.38
C ALA A 233 3.42 34.69 -15.77
N LEU A 234 2.95 35.67 -16.52
CA LEU A 234 2.66 37.02 -16.04
C LEU A 234 1.21 37.05 -15.52
N VAL A 235 1.02 37.45 -14.26
CA VAL A 235 -0.31 37.60 -13.66
C VAL A 235 -0.68 39.08 -13.66
N ARG A 236 -1.67 39.45 -14.49
CA ARG A 236 -2.19 40.81 -14.60
C ARG A 236 -3.72 40.74 -14.59
N ASP A 237 -4.37 41.57 -13.78
CA ASP A 237 -5.83 41.63 -13.65
C ASP A 237 -6.51 40.26 -13.38
N ALA A 238 -5.87 39.42 -12.54
CA ALA A 238 -6.30 38.05 -12.22
C ALA A 238 -6.31 37.05 -13.41
N LEU A 239 -5.65 37.37 -14.53
CA LEU A 239 -5.42 36.44 -15.65
C LEU A 239 -3.95 36.01 -15.71
N VAL A 240 -3.72 34.70 -15.83
CA VAL A 240 -2.40 34.10 -16.04
C VAL A 240 -2.08 34.12 -17.53
N ARG A 241 -1.04 34.86 -17.93
CA ARG A 241 -0.61 35.03 -19.33
C ARG A 241 0.76 34.39 -19.54
N ARG A 242 0.89 33.47 -20.49
CA ARG A 242 2.22 32.96 -20.87
C ARG A 242 2.99 34.03 -21.66
N VAL A 243 4.26 34.22 -21.32
CA VAL A 243 5.19 35.05 -22.10
C VAL A 243 6.14 34.12 -22.83
N ALA A 244 6.02 34.06 -24.15
CA ALA A 244 6.98 33.33 -24.99
C ALA A 244 8.31 34.12 -25.08
N PRO A 245 9.44 33.47 -25.40
CA PRO A 245 10.75 34.11 -25.51
C PRO A 245 10.82 35.26 -26.54
N ASP A 246 9.83 35.37 -27.44
CA ASP A 246 9.70 36.39 -28.49
C ASP A 246 8.75 37.56 -28.11
N GLY A 247 8.18 37.56 -26.90
CA GLY A 247 7.32 38.63 -26.38
C GLY A 247 5.84 38.53 -26.74
N ALA A 248 5.38 37.46 -27.41
CA ALA A 248 3.97 37.27 -27.73
C ALA A 248 3.17 36.66 -26.57
N VAL A 249 1.97 37.19 -26.30
CA VAL A 249 1.09 36.77 -25.20
C VAL A 249 -0.16 36.06 -25.76
N THR A 250 -0.44 34.84 -25.30
CA THR A 250 -1.67 34.10 -25.67
C THR A 250 -2.50 33.69 -24.43
N PRO A 251 -3.84 33.84 -24.46
CA PRO A 251 -4.70 33.54 -23.32
C PRO A 251 -5.24 32.09 -23.32
N ARG A 252 -5.32 31.45 -22.13
CA ARG A 252 -6.17 30.26 -21.90
C ARG A 252 -6.60 30.15 -20.42
N PRO A 253 -7.84 29.71 -20.09
CA PRO A 253 -8.27 29.54 -18.70
C PRO A 253 -7.85 28.19 -18.11
N VAL A 254 -7.51 28.19 -16.82
CA VAL A 254 -7.24 26.98 -16.01
C VAL A 254 -8.49 26.63 -15.20
N ALA A 255 -8.92 25.36 -15.23
CA ALA A 255 -10.02 24.84 -14.43
C ALA A 255 -9.54 24.45 -13.02
N ALA A 256 -10.20 24.98 -11.99
CA ALA A 256 -9.94 24.67 -10.59
C ALA A 256 -10.49 23.27 -10.21
N SER A 257 -9.72 22.52 -9.43
CA SER A 257 -10.17 21.28 -8.78
C SER A 257 -10.62 21.56 -7.33
N ALA A 258 -11.57 20.76 -6.85
CA ALA A 258 -12.42 21.02 -5.70
C ALA A 258 -11.70 21.04 -4.33
N PRO A 259 -12.19 21.81 -3.33
CA PRO A 259 -11.57 21.94 -2.01
C PRO A 259 -11.90 20.78 -1.05
N HIS A 260 -10.90 20.37 -0.26
CA HIS A 260 -11.06 19.48 0.89
C HIS A 260 -11.58 20.23 2.13
N ARG A 261 -12.47 19.59 2.90
CA ARG A 261 -13.08 20.10 4.15
C ARG A 261 -12.06 20.28 5.29
N PRO A 262 -12.13 21.38 6.07
CA PRO A 262 -11.45 21.50 7.36
C PRO A 262 -12.34 21.02 8.52
N VAL A 263 -11.72 20.41 9.53
CA VAL A 263 -12.31 20.12 10.86
C VAL A 263 -11.67 21.07 11.88
N THR A 264 -12.51 21.75 12.65
CA THR A 264 -12.16 22.72 13.68
C THR A 264 -11.77 22.06 15.00
N ALA A 265 -10.74 22.57 15.67
CA ALA A 265 -10.58 22.48 17.12
C ALA A 265 -9.67 23.63 17.60
N ALA A 266 -10.28 24.66 18.18
CA ALA A 266 -9.61 25.77 18.83
C ALA A 266 -9.26 25.39 20.28
N GLY A 267 -8.03 25.69 20.69
CA GLY A 267 -7.59 25.62 22.07
C GLY A 267 -6.32 26.44 22.23
N THR A 268 -6.42 27.58 22.91
CA THR A 268 -5.32 28.46 23.29
C THR A 268 -4.54 27.88 24.47
N VAL A 269 -3.23 27.66 24.31
CA VAL A 269 -2.31 27.37 25.44
C VAL A 269 -0.99 28.10 25.23
N THR A 270 -0.51 28.68 26.35
CA THR A 270 0.66 29.52 26.56
C THR A 270 2.02 28.78 26.47
N ALA A 271 3.06 29.60 26.30
CA ALA A 271 4.48 29.31 26.10
C ALA A 271 5.06 28.06 26.79
N GLY A 272 5.67 27.19 25.96
CA GLY A 272 6.55 26.10 26.37
C GLY A 272 7.00 25.27 25.17
N ALA A 273 8.02 25.74 24.43
CA ALA A 273 8.55 25.03 23.26
C ALA A 273 9.13 23.66 23.66
N ARG A 274 8.54 22.57 23.17
CA ARG A 274 8.90 21.16 23.48
C ARG A 274 9.86 20.62 22.41
N ALA A 275 10.92 19.90 22.84
CA ALA A 275 12.14 19.67 22.06
C ALA A 275 12.04 18.59 20.93
N VAL A 276 12.01 19.04 19.67
CA VAL A 276 12.30 18.21 18.48
C VAL A 276 13.77 18.40 18.10
N ARG A 277 14.52 17.30 17.98
CA ARG A 277 15.94 17.34 17.58
C ARG A 277 16.10 16.98 16.10
N VAL A 278 16.62 17.91 15.30
CA VAL A 278 16.94 17.64 13.89
C VAL A 278 18.42 17.28 13.74
N LEU A 279 18.68 16.10 13.18
CA LEU A 279 19.99 15.60 12.81
C LEU A 279 20.19 15.74 11.29
N GLY A 280 21.41 16.03 10.85
CA GLY A 280 21.72 16.24 9.42
C GLY A 280 22.45 17.56 9.17
N LYS A 281 23.08 17.67 8.00
CA LYS A 281 23.79 18.87 7.52
C LYS A 281 23.20 19.32 6.17
N GLY A 282 23.58 20.51 5.71
CA GLY A 282 23.18 21.06 4.41
C GLY A 282 21.81 21.77 4.39
N THR A 283 21.42 22.26 3.22
CA THR A 283 20.24 23.12 3.02
C THR A 283 18.95 22.49 3.53
N LEU A 284 18.73 21.20 3.28
CA LEU A 284 17.52 20.51 3.75
C LEU A 284 17.42 20.48 5.28
N ALA A 285 18.50 20.11 5.98
CA ALA A 285 18.53 20.08 7.43
C ALA A 285 18.29 21.47 8.03
N THR A 286 18.85 22.52 7.41
CA THR A 286 18.64 23.92 7.81
C THR A 286 17.18 24.33 7.65
N VAL A 287 16.57 24.01 6.50
CA VAL A 287 15.17 24.35 6.23
C VAL A 287 14.23 23.56 7.14
N VAL A 288 14.45 22.26 7.34
CA VAL A 288 13.66 21.46 8.28
C VAL A 288 13.76 22.01 9.71
N ARG A 289 14.95 22.43 10.16
CA ARG A 289 15.09 23.12 11.46
C ARG A 289 14.28 24.41 11.52
N ALA A 290 14.28 25.20 10.45
CA ALA A 290 13.50 26.44 10.38
C ALA A 290 11.99 26.16 10.40
N SER A 291 11.49 25.21 9.60
CA SER A 291 10.08 24.81 9.58
C SER A 291 9.61 24.26 10.92
N VAL A 292 10.39 23.38 11.55
CA VAL A 292 10.06 22.84 12.89
C VAL A 292 10.05 23.94 13.95
N ARG A 293 10.99 24.90 13.89
CA ARG A 293 11.01 26.06 14.80
C ARG A 293 9.80 26.97 14.59
N ALA A 294 9.43 27.24 13.35
CA ALA A 294 8.26 28.06 13.00
C ALA A 294 6.95 27.38 13.44
N ALA A 295 6.83 26.07 13.19
CA ALA A 295 5.67 25.27 13.56
C ALA A 295 5.54 25.03 15.07
N GLY A 296 6.59 25.25 15.85
CA GLY A 296 6.60 25.17 17.32
C GLY A 296 5.59 26.10 18.02
N ARG A 297 4.83 26.90 17.26
CA ARG A 297 3.68 27.70 17.71
C ARG A 297 2.30 27.04 17.48
N HIS A 298 2.18 25.96 16.70
CA HIS A 298 0.88 25.46 16.18
C HIS A 298 0.68 23.93 16.11
N VAL A 299 1.51 23.11 16.76
CA VAL A 299 1.30 21.64 16.82
C VAL A 299 0.42 21.28 18.02
N THR A 300 -0.82 20.86 17.77
CA THR A 300 -1.78 20.39 18.79
C THR A 300 -1.50 18.95 19.25
N PRO A 301 -1.96 18.56 20.46
CA PRO A 301 -1.30 17.55 21.31
C PRO A 301 -1.92 16.15 21.18
N HIS A 302 -1.08 15.11 21.15
CA HIS A 302 -1.47 13.79 21.64
C HIS A 302 -0.69 13.45 22.93
N ALA A 303 -1.49 13.31 23.99
CA ALA A 303 -1.27 12.81 25.35
C ALA A 303 0.15 12.84 25.94
N VAL A 304 0.52 13.92 26.65
CA VAL A 304 1.66 13.89 27.56
C VAL A 304 1.50 14.84 28.76
N THR A 305 1.56 14.30 29.99
CA THR A 305 1.67 15.03 31.26
C THR A 305 3.14 15.30 31.65
N ALA A 306 3.35 16.29 32.53
CA ALA A 306 4.52 17.18 32.54
C ALA A 306 5.66 16.82 33.51
N GLY A 307 6.85 17.38 33.23
CA GLY A 307 7.99 17.55 34.13
C GLY A 307 9.22 18.08 33.38
N GLY A 308 9.79 19.23 33.79
CA GLY A 308 10.74 20.05 33.01
C GLY A 308 12.19 20.11 33.51
N HIS A 309 12.93 21.04 32.86
CA HIS A 309 14.31 21.53 33.05
C HIS A 309 15.44 20.98 32.15
N ASP A 310 16.36 21.90 31.83
CA ASP A 310 17.54 21.79 30.97
C ASP A 310 18.28 20.46 31.18
N GLY A 311 18.43 19.69 30.09
CA GLY A 311 18.64 18.24 30.13
C GLY A 311 17.48 17.43 29.54
N ALA A 312 16.43 18.11 29.07
CA ALA A 312 15.23 17.50 28.51
C ALA A 312 15.53 16.63 27.27
N ARG A 313 15.25 15.32 27.40
CA ARG A 313 15.33 14.38 26.28
C ARG A 313 14.35 14.80 25.17
N PRO A 314 14.77 14.81 23.88
CA PRO A 314 13.88 15.18 22.79
C PRO A 314 12.73 14.18 22.70
N ARG A 315 11.51 14.64 22.38
CA ARG A 315 10.36 13.75 22.17
C ARG A 315 10.31 13.16 20.77
N ALA A 316 10.88 13.85 19.79
CA ALA A 316 11.05 13.37 18.45
C ALA A 316 12.42 13.76 17.90
N VAL A 317 13.00 12.88 17.09
CA VAL A 317 14.28 13.08 16.40
C VAL A 317 14.03 12.98 14.90
N VAL A 318 14.39 14.00 14.14
CA VAL A 318 14.27 14.01 12.67
C VAL A 318 15.65 13.77 12.06
N GLY A 319 15.80 12.75 11.22
CA GLY A 319 16.99 12.57 10.38
C GLY A 319 16.79 13.27 9.04
N ALA A 320 17.20 14.53 8.93
CA ALA A 320 16.91 15.43 7.81
C ALA A 320 18.07 15.55 6.81
N ASP A 321 18.48 14.44 6.21
CA ASP A 321 19.59 14.45 5.27
C ASP A 321 19.42 13.34 4.23
N PRO A 322 19.17 13.72 2.96
CA PRO A 322 18.74 12.78 1.94
C PRO A 322 19.89 11.87 1.48
N SER A 323 21.13 12.19 1.82
CA SER A 323 22.33 11.39 1.51
C SER A 323 22.59 10.26 2.51
N TRP A 324 21.82 10.22 3.61
CA TRP A 324 22.03 9.21 4.65
C TRP A 324 21.73 7.81 4.13
N SER A 325 22.66 6.89 4.39
CA SER A 325 22.40 5.49 4.16
C SER A 325 21.25 4.98 5.04
N ALA A 326 20.57 3.95 4.54
CA ALA A 326 19.58 3.18 5.29
C ALA A 326 20.05 2.81 6.70
N ASP A 327 21.29 2.33 6.84
CA ASP A 327 21.84 1.91 8.13
C ASP A 327 22.09 3.08 9.08
N ARG A 328 22.41 4.26 8.54
CA ARG A 328 22.51 5.48 9.37
C ARG A 328 21.16 5.85 9.95
N HIS A 329 20.08 5.81 9.16
CA HIS A 329 18.72 6.00 9.68
C HIS A 329 18.33 4.94 10.71
N ARG A 330 18.65 3.66 10.49
CA ARG A 330 18.39 2.58 11.46
C ARG A 330 19.12 2.80 12.80
N ARG A 331 20.38 3.22 12.76
CA ARG A 331 21.16 3.56 13.98
C ARG A 331 20.58 4.78 14.70
N ALA A 332 20.22 5.83 13.96
CA ALA A 332 19.61 7.02 14.52
C ALA A 332 18.23 6.73 15.14
N GLN A 333 17.42 5.87 14.50
CA GLN A 333 16.15 5.40 15.04
C GLN A 333 16.35 4.65 16.36
N ARG A 334 17.30 3.70 16.42
CA ARG A 334 17.61 2.97 17.67
C ARG A 334 18.02 3.92 18.79
N ALA A 335 18.95 4.83 18.53
CA ALA A 335 19.39 5.82 19.51
C ALA A 335 18.25 6.76 19.97
N ALA A 336 17.31 7.11 19.08
CA ALA A 336 16.13 7.88 19.46
C ALA A 336 15.23 7.07 20.40
N ARG A 337 14.93 5.81 20.06
CA ARG A 337 14.12 4.91 20.88
C ARG A 337 14.73 4.65 22.25
N ASP A 338 16.03 4.37 22.32
CA ASP A 338 16.76 4.17 23.60
C ASP A 338 16.74 5.44 24.47
N GLY A 339 16.64 6.60 23.81
CA GLY A 339 16.42 7.90 24.44
C GLY A 339 14.96 8.21 24.81
N GLY A 340 14.01 7.35 24.48
CA GLY A 340 12.57 7.58 24.70
C GLY A 340 11.95 8.59 23.71
N ALA A 341 12.47 8.67 22.48
CA ALA A 341 12.04 9.61 21.45
C ALA A 341 11.54 8.91 20.18
N ALA A 342 10.48 9.44 19.57
CA ALA A 342 10.05 9.03 18.24
C ALA A 342 11.11 9.42 17.19
N TYR A 343 11.11 8.74 16.05
CA TYR A 343 12.06 9.00 14.97
C TYR A 343 11.37 9.23 13.63
N LEU A 344 11.68 10.34 12.97
CA LEU A 344 11.20 10.65 11.62
C LEU A 344 12.36 10.67 10.61
N PRO A 345 12.44 9.71 9.68
CA PRO A 345 13.42 9.75 8.60
C PRO A 345 12.98 10.71 7.49
N VAL A 346 13.92 11.48 6.96
CA VAL A 346 13.80 12.17 5.66
C VAL A 346 14.92 11.64 4.77
N ARG A 347 14.56 10.93 3.71
CA ARG A 347 15.49 10.17 2.87
C ARG A 347 15.35 10.61 1.42
N GLY A 348 16.44 10.59 0.67
CA GLY A 348 16.34 10.66 -0.78
C GLY A 348 16.26 9.26 -1.39
N ASP A 349 15.41 9.10 -2.40
CA ASP A 349 15.34 7.92 -3.25
C ASP A 349 15.30 8.39 -4.71
N ALA A 350 16.48 8.43 -5.36
CA ALA A 350 16.69 8.99 -6.69
C ALA A 350 16.11 10.41 -6.85
N ALA A 351 15.09 10.57 -7.69
CA ALA A 351 14.38 11.83 -7.93
C ALA A 351 13.21 12.07 -6.95
N THR A 352 13.22 11.43 -5.77
CA THR A 352 12.18 11.61 -4.75
C THR A 352 12.76 11.87 -3.37
N VAL A 353 12.01 12.59 -2.54
CA VAL A 353 12.27 12.74 -1.10
C VAL A 353 11.14 12.04 -0.35
N GLU A 354 11.51 11.09 0.50
CA GLU A 354 10.59 10.35 1.35
C GLU A 354 10.66 10.89 2.78
N VAL A 355 9.52 11.29 3.32
CA VAL A 355 9.35 11.70 4.71
C VAL A 355 8.51 10.66 5.42
N GLY A 356 9.05 10.10 6.50
CA GLY A 356 8.35 9.13 7.34
C GLY A 356 8.62 7.66 7.03
N PRO A 357 7.92 6.76 7.73
CA PRO A 357 6.91 7.06 8.74
C PRO A 357 7.53 7.57 10.04
N LEU A 358 6.72 8.28 10.84
CA LEU A 358 7.08 8.57 12.22
C LEU A 358 7.08 7.26 13.01
N ALA A 359 8.26 6.81 13.40
CA ALA A 359 8.44 5.60 14.21
C ALA A 359 8.30 5.99 15.69
N GLU A 360 7.17 5.61 16.30
CA GLU A 360 6.89 5.88 17.72
C GLU A 360 7.77 5.04 18.66
N VAL A 361 7.87 5.46 19.92
CA VAL A 361 8.68 4.79 20.95
C VAL A 361 8.09 3.41 21.29
N ASP A 362 6.77 3.35 21.44
CA ASP A 362 6.02 2.20 21.92
C ASP A 362 5.56 1.25 20.79
N GLY A 363 5.90 1.55 19.53
CA GLY A 363 5.55 0.70 18.40
C GLY A 363 5.49 1.44 17.07
N GLY A 364 4.98 0.77 16.04
CA GLY A 364 4.82 1.35 14.70
C GLY A 364 5.92 0.93 13.72
N VAL A 365 5.80 1.42 12.48
CA VAL A 365 6.63 0.98 11.37
C VAL A 365 8.04 1.57 11.50
N CYS A 366 9.06 0.71 11.58
CA CYS A 366 10.45 1.17 11.57
C CYS A 366 11.00 1.37 10.16
N VAL A 367 12.13 2.08 10.06
CA VAL A 367 12.91 2.27 8.82
C VAL A 367 13.26 0.92 8.16
N ALA A 368 13.52 -0.12 8.94
CA ALA A 368 13.83 -1.44 8.39
C ALA A 368 12.62 -2.07 7.69
N CYS A 369 11.40 -1.89 8.20
CA CYS A 369 10.17 -2.34 7.55
C CYS A 369 9.94 -1.63 6.22
N VAL A 370 10.09 -0.30 6.19
CA VAL A 370 9.96 0.50 4.95
C VAL A 370 10.90 -0.03 3.87
N LEU A 371 12.16 -0.25 4.23
CA LEU A 371 13.18 -0.78 3.32
C LEU A 371 12.86 -2.19 2.84
N ALA A 372 12.48 -3.09 3.74
CA ALA A 372 12.16 -4.46 3.40
C ALA A 372 10.94 -4.56 2.47
N ARG A 373 9.91 -3.73 2.70
CA ARG A 373 8.75 -3.61 1.80
C ARG A 373 9.16 -3.05 0.44
N ARG A 374 9.92 -1.95 0.41
CA ARG A 374 10.40 -1.36 -0.84
C ARG A 374 11.23 -2.34 -1.66
N GLN A 375 12.10 -3.08 -0.99
CA GLN A 375 12.93 -4.11 -1.60
C GLN A 375 12.09 -5.24 -2.22
N ALA A 376 11.07 -5.70 -1.50
CA ALA A 376 10.14 -6.71 -1.98
C ALA A 376 9.39 -6.24 -3.24
N VAL A 377 8.86 -5.01 -3.21
CA VAL A 377 8.19 -4.39 -4.36
C VAL A 377 9.13 -4.32 -5.57
N LEU A 378 10.41 -4.01 -5.37
CA LEU A 378 11.39 -3.99 -6.47
C LEU A 378 11.88 -5.37 -6.91
N GLY A 379 11.52 -6.45 -6.20
CA GLY A 379 11.94 -7.82 -6.51
C GLY A 379 13.43 -8.08 -6.24
N LEU A 380 14.06 -7.27 -5.38
CA LEU A 380 15.49 -7.37 -5.10
C LEU A 380 15.79 -8.43 -4.03
N PRO A 381 16.87 -9.24 -4.18
CA PRO A 381 17.20 -10.30 -3.22
C PRO A 381 17.66 -9.74 -1.86
N THR A 382 17.34 -10.45 -0.78
CA THR A 382 17.72 -10.11 0.60
C THR A 382 19.24 -9.89 0.71
N GLY A 383 19.66 -8.70 1.14
CA GLY A 383 21.09 -8.37 1.24
C GLY A 383 21.69 -7.69 0.01
N ALA A 384 20.92 -7.41 -1.06
CA ALA A 384 21.28 -6.45 -2.10
C ALA A 384 21.25 -5.00 -1.56
N ALA A 385 22.02 -4.76 -0.51
CA ALA A 385 22.25 -3.46 0.09
C ALA A 385 23.30 -2.76 -0.76
N SER A 386 22.90 -1.74 -1.53
CA SER A 386 23.62 -0.45 -1.68
C SER A 386 23.42 0.26 -3.02
N VAL A 387 23.11 -0.43 -4.12
CA VAL A 387 23.29 0.20 -5.45
C VAL A 387 22.06 0.98 -5.95
N ALA A 388 20.83 0.65 -5.52
CA ALA A 388 19.62 1.25 -6.09
C ALA A 388 18.86 2.23 -5.18
N ILE A 389 18.91 2.06 -3.86
CA ILE A 389 18.08 2.83 -2.90
C ILE A 389 19.00 3.76 -2.10
N GLY A 390 18.93 5.06 -2.35
CA GLY A 390 19.57 6.07 -1.47
C GLY A 390 20.59 7.02 -2.10
N ARG A 391 20.86 6.98 -3.42
CA ARG A 391 21.58 8.10 -4.07
C ARG A 391 20.57 9.17 -4.47
N ALA A 392 20.37 10.12 -3.56
CA ALA A 392 19.50 11.27 -3.80
C ALA A 392 20.09 12.17 -4.88
N LEU A 393 19.26 12.64 -5.80
CA LEU A 393 19.60 13.86 -6.54
C LEU A 393 19.65 15.05 -5.56
N PRO A 394 20.47 16.08 -5.84
CA PRO A 394 20.45 17.31 -5.05
C PRO A 394 19.02 17.85 -4.95
N VAL A 395 18.53 18.07 -3.73
CA VAL A 395 17.19 18.62 -3.51
C VAL A 395 17.24 20.13 -3.77
N PRO A 396 16.54 20.63 -4.80
CA PRO A 396 16.47 22.06 -5.07
C PRO A 396 15.93 22.84 -3.85
N PRO A 397 16.36 24.10 -3.63
CA PRO A 397 15.96 24.89 -2.46
C PRO A 397 14.44 25.03 -2.29
N TYR A 398 13.69 25.11 -3.40
CA TYR A 398 12.23 25.20 -3.36
C TYR A 398 11.55 23.92 -2.84
N TRP A 399 12.10 22.74 -3.16
CA TRP A 399 11.61 21.46 -2.61
C TRP A 399 12.04 21.23 -1.16
N ALA A 400 13.13 21.83 -0.72
CA ALA A 400 13.56 21.76 0.69
C ALA A 400 12.52 22.39 1.63
N ARG A 401 11.88 23.51 1.24
CA ARG A 401 10.82 24.15 2.03
C ARG A 401 9.57 23.28 2.12
N LEU A 402 9.11 22.76 0.99
CA LEU A 402 7.96 21.84 0.97
C LEU A 402 8.23 20.59 1.82
N THR A 403 9.45 20.05 1.78
CA THR A 403 9.85 18.94 2.65
C THR A 403 9.77 19.32 4.13
N GLY A 404 10.16 20.54 4.49
CA GLY A 404 10.01 21.07 5.84
C GLY A 404 8.54 21.11 6.31
N GLU A 405 7.61 21.54 5.46
CA GLU A 405 6.17 21.52 5.75
C GLU A 405 5.64 20.10 5.92
N VAL A 406 6.05 19.17 5.05
CA VAL A 406 5.69 17.75 5.17
C VAL A 406 6.22 17.15 6.47
N VAL A 407 7.46 17.48 6.88
CA VAL A 407 8.00 17.08 8.18
C VAL A 407 7.14 17.59 9.33
N VAL A 408 6.70 18.84 9.28
CA VAL A 408 5.80 19.41 10.29
C VAL A 408 4.46 18.68 10.30
N GLU A 409 3.89 18.34 9.14
CA GLU A 409 2.65 17.56 9.05
C GLU A 409 2.80 16.19 9.73
N HIS A 410 3.89 15.46 9.48
CA HIS A 410 4.18 14.19 10.16
C HIS A 410 4.30 14.35 11.67
N LEU A 411 5.04 15.37 12.13
CA LEU A 411 5.21 15.66 13.56
C LEU A 411 3.92 16.16 14.22
N SER A 412 2.93 16.61 13.44
CA SER A 412 1.64 17.07 13.97
C SER A 412 0.71 15.94 14.41
N GLY A 413 1.01 14.69 14.05
CA GLY A 413 0.17 13.53 14.35
C GLY A 413 -1.13 13.45 13.55
N ARG A 414 -1.34 14.34 12.57
CA ARG A 414 -2.54 14.34 11.72
C ARG A 414 -2.57 13.21 10.68
N LEU A 415 -1.43 12.60 10.40
CA LEU A 415 -1.31 11.51 9.44
C LEU A 415 -1.54 10.16 10.12
N ALA A 416 -2.12 9.22 9.38
CA ALA A 416 -2.30 7.86 9.87
C ALA A 416 -0.93 7.22 10.22
N PRO A 417 -0.85 6.39 11.27
CA PRO A 417 0.37 5.66 11.60
C PRO A 417 0.90 4.85 10.41
N GLY A 418 2.22 4.83 10.22
CA GLY A 418 2.85 4.14 9.10
C GLY A 418 2.78 4.87 7.76
N THR A 419 2.30 6.12 7.72
CA THR A 419 2.31 6.94 6.50
C THR A 419 3.73 7.30 6.08
N VAL A 420 4.07 7.15 4.80
CA VAL A 420 5.25 7.72 4.16
C VAL A 420 4.76 8.73 3.13
N THR A 421 5.26 9.95 3.19
CA THR A 421 5.00 10.95 2.15
C THR A 421 6.18 10.97 1.17
N VAL A 422 5.90 10.78 -0.11
CA VAL A 422 6.87 10.84 -1.19
C VAL A 422 6.66 12.14 -1.97
N LEU A 423 7.69 12.96 -2.04
CA LEU A 423 7.77 14.14 -2.91
C LEU A 423 8.59 13.81 -4.15
N ALA A 424 7.99 13.89 -5.33
CA ALA A 424 8.71 13.79 -6.60
C ALA A 424 9.39 15.12 -6.93
N LEU A 425 10.71 15.10 -7.09
CA LEU A 425 11.52 16.31 -7.36
C LEU A 425 11.37 16.83 -8.80
N ARG A 426 10.85 16.00 -9.72
CA ARG A 426 10.66 16.38 -11.12
C ARG A 426 9.52 17.40 -11.30
N ASP A 427 8.39 17.15 -10.66
CA ASP A 427 7.12 17.83 -10.90
C ASP A 427 6.39 18.24 -9.61
N GLY A 428 6.95 17.95 -8.44
CA GLY A 428 6.38 18.34 -7.15
C GLY A 428 5.20 17.48 -6.70
N VAL A 429 4.93 16.35 -7.36
CA VAL A 429 3.85 15.46 -6.95
C VAL A 429 4.11 14.94 -5.54
N ILE A 430 3.12 15.11 -4.66
CA ILE A 430 3.11 14.57 -3.31
C ILE A 430 2.18 13.36 -3.27
N ALA A 431 2.75 12.18 -3.01
CA ALA A 431 1.99 10.95 -2.80
C ALA A 431 2.12 10.52 -1.34
N ARG A 432 1.01 10.07 -0.74
CA ARG A 432 1.01 9.46 0.61
C ARG A 432 0.80 7.97 0.46
N HIS A 433 1.67 7.22 1.11
CA HIS A 433 1.69 5.77 1.07
C HIS A 433 1.53 5.20 2.48
N ARG A 434 0.86 4.07 2.61
CA ARG A 434 0.72 3.40 3.91
C ARG A 434 1.62 2.18 3.96
N VAL A 435 2.52 2.16 4.94
CA VAL A 435 3.42 1.05 5.17
C VAL A 435 2.88 0.21 6.32
N GLN A 436 2.84 -1.10 6.12
CA GLN A 436 2.54 -2.05 7.18
C GLN A 436 3.84 -2.60 7.78
N PRO A 437 3.89 -2.86 9.10
CA PRO A 437 5.02 -3.57 9.69
C PRO A 437 5.31 -4.86 8.93
N VAL A 438 6.60 -5.20 8.83
CA VAL A 438 7.01 -6.52 8.35
C VAL A 438 6.89 -7.48 9.53
N PRO A 439 6.07 -8.53 9.44
CA PRO A 439 5.90 -9.47 10.53
C PRO A 439 7.25 -10.10 10.93
N GLY A 440 7.54 -10.12 12.23
CA GLY A 440 8.82 -10.59 12.75
C GLY A 440 9.99 -9.65 12.54
N CYS A 441 9.73 -8.38 12.25
CA CYS A 441 10.78 -7.37 12.26
C CYS A 441 11.48 -7.33 13.64
N PRO A 442 12.80 -7.60 13.72
CA PRO A 442 13.51 -7.61 15.00
C PRO A 442 13.60 -6.24 15.67
N THR A 443 13.24 -5.16 14.96
CA THR A 443 13.27 -3.80 15.48
C THR A 443 11.93 -3.37 16.08
N CYS A 444 10.82 -3.56 15.36
CA CYS A 444 9.52 -3.01 15.78
C CYS A 444 8.40 -4.04 15.98
N ASP A 445 8.60 -5.30 15.58
CA ASP A 445 7.58 -6.35 15.69
C ASP A 445 8.23 -7.73 15.90
N PRO A 446 9.05 -7.93 16.96
CA PRO A 446 9.69 -9.21 17.20
C PRO A 446 8.65 -10.27 17.60
N LEU A 447 8.60 -11.38 16.86
CA LEU A 447 7.63 -12.44 17.18
C LEU A 447 7.99 -13.15 18.49
N PRO A 448 6.99 -13.49 19.32
CA PRO A 448 7.19 -14.39 20.46
C PRO A 448 7.67 -15.75 19.97
N ALA A 449 8.44 -16.46 20.80
CA ALA A 449 8.82 -17.84 20.50
C ALA A 449 7.56 -18.73 20.44
N ASP A 450 7.49 -19.62 19.45
CA ASP A 450 6.44 -20.62 19.39
C ASP A 450 6.63 -21.62 20.53
N ARG A 451 5.57 -21.84 21.30
CA ARG A 451 5.57 -22.58 22.57
C ARG A 451 4.23 -23.31 22.73
N PRO A 452 4.19 -24.45 23.44
CA PRO A 452 2.97 -25.23 23.57
C PRO A 452 1.84 -24.44 24.23
N GLU A 453 2.14 -23.56 25.19
CA GLU A 453 1.12 -22.76 25.89
C GLU A 453 0.38 -21.81 24.97
N LEU A 454 1.01 -21.39 23.87
CA LEU A 454 0.41 -20.53 22.87
C LEU A 454 -0.41 -21.34 21.85
N ALA A 455 -0.21 -22.65 21.73
CA ALA A 455 -0.98 -23.51 20.85
C ALA A 455 -2.38 -23.78 21.43
N THR A 456 -3.25 -22.79 21.30
CA THR A 456 -4.62 -22.80 21.81
C THR A 456 -5.58 -22.46 20.69
N LEU A 457 -6.55 -23.33 20.46
CA LEU A 457 -7.70 -23.09 19.58
C LEU A 457 -8.96 -23.24 20.42
N GLU A 458 -9.69 -22.16 20.63
CA GLU A 458 -10.93 -22.15 21.40
C GLU A 458 -12.09 -22.00 20.42
N LEU A 459 -12.87 -23.07 20.25
CA LEU A 459 -14.07 -23.06 19.41
C LEU A 459 -15.25 -22.50 20.21
N ARG A 460 -15.98 -21.56 19.60
CA ARG A 460 -17.17 -20.91 20.17
C ARG A 460 -18.37 -21.12 19.25
N PRO A 461 -19.59 -21.28 19.78
CA PRO A 461 -20.81 -21.29 18.98
C PRO A 461 -20.88 -20.12 17.99
N ARG A 462 -21.20 -20.40 16.72
CA ARG A 462 -21.25 -19.43 15.60
C ARG A 462 -22.50 -19.65 14.77
N ALA A 463 -23.54 -18.86 15.02
CA ALA A 463 -24.71 -18.85 14.14
C ALA A 463 -24.32 -18.39 12.73
N MET A 464 -24.79 -19.07 11.70
CA MET A 464 -24.51 -18.71 10.31
C MET A 464 -25.46 -17.63 9.81
N ALA A 465 -24.90 -16.57 9.22
CA ALA A 465 -25.66 -15.57 8.46
C ALA A 465 -25.99 -16.06 7.04
N ASP A 466 -25.08 -16.83 6.43
CA ASP A 466 -25.33 -17.58 5.20
C ASP A 466 -25.07 -19.08 5.44
N PRO A 467 -26.12 -19.85 5.81
CA PRO A 467 -26.01 -21.29 6.04
C PRO A 467 -25.62 -22.09 4.80
N TYR A 468 -25.80 -21.53 3.59
CA TYR A 468 -25.48 -22.23 2.35
C TYR A 468 -24.03 -21.98 1.91
N GLY A 469 -23.49 -20.80 2.20
CA GLY A 469 -22.08 -20.47 2.01
C GLY A 469 -21.19 -20.83 3.19
N LEU A 470 -21.78 -21.34 4.29
CA LEU A 470 -21.13 -21.64 5.57
C LEU A 470 -20.40 -20.42 6.16
N ARG A 471 -21.06 -19.26 6.15
CA ARG A 471 -20.50 -17.99 6.64
C ARG A 471 -21.18 -17.49 7.89
N VAL A 472 -20.38 -17.04 8.85
CA VAL A 472 -20.86 -16.44 10.12
C VAL A 472 -21.36 -15.01 9.90
N VAL A 473 -20.71 -14.28 9.00
CA VAL A 473 -21.06 -12.90 8.65
C VAL A 473 -21.73 -12.84 7.28
N ALA A 474 -22.64 -11.88 7.08
CA ALA A 474 -23.39 -11.73 5.83
C ALA A 474 -22.52 -11.33 4.63
N GLY A 475 -21.30 -10.81 4.88
CA GLY A 475 -20.37 -10.43 3.83
C GLY A 475 -18.93 -10.30 4.37
N PRO A 476 -17.94 -10.36 3.48
CA PRO A 476 -16.53 -10.15 3.81
C PRO A 476 -16.26 -8.69 4.26
N PRO A 477 -15.04 -8.39 4.78
CA PRO A 477 -14.62 -7.02 5.03
C PRO A 477 -14.82 -6.12 3.80
N ALA A 478 -15.09 -4.83 4.04
CA ALA A 478 -15.38 -3.92 2.95
C ALA A 478 -14.15 -3.77 2.03
N LEU A 479 -14.38 -3.68 0.71
CA LEU A 479 -13.29 -3.53 -0.25
C LEU A 479 -12.38 -2.33 0.05
N SER A 480 -12.97 -1.21 0.51
CA SER A 480 -12.20 -0.02 0.92
C SER A 480 -11.26 -0.29 2.09
N GLU A 481 -11.68 -1.12 3.06
CA GLU A 481 -10.86 -1.50 4.22
C GLU A 481 -9.72 -2.41 3.80
N LEU A 482 -10.03 -3.43 2.98
CA LEU A 482 -9.02 -4.34 2.43
C LEU A 482 -7.97 -3.58 1.60
N ARG A 483 -8.40 -2.68 0.70
CA ARG A 483 -7.48 -1.86 -0.08
C ARG A 483 -6.63 -0.94 0.80
N ALA A 484 -7.23 -0.30 1.81
CA ALA A 484 -6.51 0.60 2.71
C ALA A 484 -5.49 -0.12 3.60
N GLU A 485 -5.68 -1.40 3.92
CA GLU A 485 -4.74 -2.19 4.72
C GLU A 485 -3.68 -2.92 3.86
N LEU A 486 -4.08 -3.43 2.69
CA LEU A 486 -3.28 -4.37 1.90
C LEU A 486 -2.62 -3.77 0.66
N VAL A 487 -3.23 -2.77 0.02
CA VAL A 487 -2.85 -2.35 -1.33
C VAL A 487 -2.07 -1.04 -1.29
N ASP A 488 -0.79 -1.11 -1.65
CA ASP A 488 0.04 0.08 -1.89
C ASP A 488 1.14 -0.29 -2.89
N GLU A 489 1.22 0.44 -4.01
CA GLU A 489 2.14 0.13 -5.11
C GLU A 489 3.62 0.25 -4.75
N ARG A 490 3.96 0.99 -3.68
CA ARG A 490 5.34 1.27 -3.29
C ARG A 490 5.77 0.46 -2.08
N PHE A 491 4.86 0.20 -1.14
CA PHE A 491 5.18 -0.43 0.14
C PHE A 491 4.17 -1.48 0.63
N GLY A 492 3.10 -1.73 -0.12
CA GLY A 492 2.03 -2.63 0.30
C GLY A 492 2.42 -4.10 0.25
N PRO A 493 1.78 -4.97 1.07
CA PRO A 493 1.87 -6.41 0.85
C PRO A 493 1.33 -6.81 -0.53
N VAL A 494 0.27 -6.15 -0.99
CA VAL A 494 -0.27 -6.25 -2.36
C VAL A 494 0.13 -4.99 -3.12
N ILE A 495 0.88 -5.15 -4.22
CA ILE A 495 1.39 -4.01 -5.00
C ILE A 495 0.41 -3.57 -6.08
N ARG A 496 -0.46 -4.47 -6.52
CA ARG A 496 -1.46 -4.20 -7.55
C ARG A 496 -2.60 -5.19 -7.43
N VAL A 497 -3.80 -4.70 -7.66
CA VAL A 497 -4.95 -5.54 -8.01
C VAL A 497 -5.37 -5.17 -9.42
N HIS A 498 -5.55 -6.16 -10.28
CA HIS A 498 -5.98 -5.92 -11.65
C HIS A 498 -7.10 -6.88 -12.02
N PRO A 499 -8.10 -6.41 -12.78
CA PRO A 499 -9.10 -7.29 -13.35
C PRO A 499 -8.45 -8.13 -14.44
N GLU A 500 -8.61 -9.45 -14.37
CA GLU A 500 -8.36 -10.31 -15.52
C GLU A 500 -9.62 -10.30 -16.41
N ARG A 501 -9.46 -9.90 -17.67
CA ARG A 501 -10.59 -9.68 -18.58
C ARG A 501 -10.97 -10.99 -19.26
N TYR A 502 -11.97 -11.69 -18.72
CA TYR A 502 -12.63 -12.81 -19.41
C TYR A 502 -14.10 -12.46 -19.66
N ALA A 503 -14.61 -12.83 -20.83
CA ALA A 503 -15.89 -12.34 -21.36
C ALA A 503 -17.14 -12.74 -20.52
N SER A 504 -17.02 -13.66 -19.57
CA SER A 504 -18.17 -14.27 -18.88
C SER A 504 -18.07 -14.32 -17.34
N LEU A 505 -16.88 -14.13 -16.76
CA LEU A 505 -16.67 -14.12 -15.31
C LEU A 505 -15.80 -12.93 -14.92
N ARG A 506 -16.15 -12.26 -13.82
CA ARG A 506 -15.27 -11.24 -13.25
C ARG A 506 -14.18 -11.95 -12.47
N LEU A 507 -12.96 -11.81 -12.96
CA LEU A 507 -11.75 -12.35 -12.35
C LEU A 507 -10.88 -11.17 -11.94
N ALA A 508 -10.31 -11.27 -10.73
CA ALA A 508 -9.36 -10.30 -10.22
C ALA A 508 -8.12 -11.05 -9.74
N ALA A 509 -6.95 -10.45 -9.97
CA ALA A 509 -5.68 -10.94 -9.47
C ALA A 509 -5.04 -9.89 -8.58
N ALA A 510 -4.70 -10.28 -7.35
CA ALA A 510 -3.94 -9.49 -6.40
C ALA A 510 -2.48 -9.96 -6.42
N GLU A 511 -1.55 -9.09 -6.82
CA GLU A 511 -0.12 -9.41 -6.88
C GLU A 511 0.56 -9.03 -5.57
N LEU A 512 1.12 -10.01 -4.87
CA LEU A 512 1.86 -9.81 -3.62
C LEU A 512 3.36 -9.68 -3.85
N ALA A 513 3.98 -8.84 -3.03
CA ALA A 513 5.43 -8.73 -2.89
C ALA A 513 5.87 -9.02 -1.44
N PRO A 514 6.00 -10.31 -1.06
CA PRO A 514 6.43 -10.69 0.28
C PRO A 514 7.87 -10.26 0.59
N PRO A 515 8.14 -9.63 1.74
CA PRO A 515 9.51 -9.36 2.19
C PRO A 515 10.37 -10.62 2.28
N GLY A 516 11.62 -10.50 1.80
CA GLY A 516 12.60 -11.57 1.84
C GLY A 516 12.47 -12.61 0.72
N TRP A 517 11.57 -12.40 -0.24
CA TRP A 517 11.37 -13.30 -1.37
C TRP A 517 11.34 -12.50 -2.68
N SER A 518 12.08 -12.95 -3.68
CA SER A 518 12.21 -12.25 -4.97
C SER A 518 11.09 -12.56 -5.96
N GLY A 519 10.27 -13.58 -5.68
CA GLY A 519 9.13 -13.96 -6.52
C GLY A 519 7.89 -13.07 -6.32
N ARG A 520 6.82 -13.42 -7.03
CA ARG A 520 5.47 -12.85 -6.89
C ARG A 520 4.47 -13.95 -6.54
N LEU A 521 3.57 -13.65 -5.60
CA LEU A 521 2.40 -14.50 -5.32
C LEU A 521 1.16 -13.82 -5.90
N GLY A 522 0.17 -14.64 -6.23
CA GLY A 522 -1.14 -14.19 -6.67
C GLY A 522 -2.20 -14.67 -5.69
N GLY A 523 -3.16 -13.80 -5.36
CA GLY A 523 -4.49 -14.20 -4.95
C GLY A 523 -5.46 -14.00 -6.11
N PHE A 524 -6.41 -14.91 -6.31
CA PHE A 524 -7.36 -14.90 -7.41
C PHE A 524 -8.79 -14.92 -6.90
N GLY A 525 -9.56 -13.93 -7.30
CA GLY A 525 -10.96 -13.84 -6.92
C GLY A 525 -11.89 -13.99 -8.11
N ARG A 526 -12.98 -14.71 -7.88
CA ARG A 526 -13.92 -15.13 -8.92
C ARG A 526 -15.34 -14.82 -8.46
N ALA A 527 -16.02 -13.91 -9.15
CA ALA A 527 -17.39 -13.53 -8.79
C ALA A 527 -18.19 -13.02 -9.99
N ALA A 528 -19.49 -12.81 -9.78
CA ALA A 528 -20.35 -12.14 -10.75
C ALA A 528 -20.04 -10.63 -10.85
N GLU A 529 -19.65 -10.01 -9.73
CA GLU A 529 -19.36 -8.57 -9.64
C GLU A 529 -17.85 -8.30 -9.54
N PRO A 530 -17.33 -7.22 -10.17
CA PRO A 530 -15.91 -6.88 -10.10
C PRO A 530 -15.39 -6.62 -8.68
N SER A 531 -16.17 -5.92 -7.85
CA SER A 531 -15.83 -5.63 -6.45
C SER A 531 -15.71 -6.90 -5.62
N ALA A 532 -16.66 -7.83 -5.77
CA ALA A 532 -16.64 -9.12 -5.08
C ALA A 532 -15.44 -9.98 -5.52
N ALA A 533 -15.12 -9.99 -6.83
CA ALA A 533 -13.93 -10.67 -7.33
C ALA A 533 -12.65 -10.06 -6.72
N GLU A 534 -12.56 -8.74 -6.64
CA GLU A 534 -11.42 -8.10 -6.01
C GLU A 534 -11.28 -8.44 -4.52
N VAL A 535 -12.40 -8.44 -3.77
CA VAL A 535 -12.41 -8.85 -2.36
C VAL A 535 -11.87 -10.27 -2.19
N LEU A 536 -12.36 -11.22 -2.99
CA LEU A 536 -11.89 -12.61 -2.92
C LEU A 536 -10.40 -12.74 -3.27
N ALA A 537 -9.91 -11.97 -4.25
CA ALA A 537 -8.49 -11.95 -4.61
C ALA A 537 -7.62 -11.44 -3.45
N LEU A 538 -8.08 -10.40 -2.75
CA LEU A 538 -7.40 -9.86 -1.58
C LEU A 538 -7.45 -10.82 -0.38
N LEU A 539 -8.56 -11.52 -0.16
CA LEU A 539 -8.66 -12.53 0.90
C LEU A 539 -7.75 -13.73 0.64
N GLU A 540 -7.71 -14.24 -0.59
CA GLU A 540 -6.74 -15.30 -0.96
C GLU A 540 -5.31 -14.77 -0.82
N SER A 541 -5.05 -13.50 -1.14
CA SER A 541 -3.72 -12.90 -0.92
C SER A 541 -3.30 -12.96 0.57
N CYS A 542 -4.23 -12.69 1.50
CA CYS A 542 -3.96 -12.81 2.94
C CYS A 542 -3.62 -14.25 3.33
N GLU A 543 -4.38 -15.22 2.81
CA GLU A 543 -4.14 -16.65 3.04
C GLU A 543 -2.75 -17.07 2.54
N ARG A 544 -2.42 -16.73 1.29
CA ARG A 544 -1.15 -17.09 0.65
C ARG A 544 0.05 -16.53 1.41
N ASP A 545 -0.05 -15.29 1.89
CA ASP A 545 1.01 -14.67 2.67
C ASP A 545 1.13 -15.33 4.05
N ALA A 546 0.02 -15.54 4.76
CA ALA A 546 0.01 -16.21 6.07
C ALA A 546 0.60 -17.62 6.03
N ALA A 547 0.30 -18.38 4.98
CA ALA A 547 0.75 -19.75 4.78
C ALA A 547 2.21 -19.90 4.34
N ARG A 548 2.88 -18.81 3.95
CA ARG A 548 4.23 -18.89 3.36
C ARG A 548 5.30 -19.23 4.39
N HIS A 549 5.27 -18.58 5.55
CA HIS A 549 6.28 -18.74 6.61
C HIS A 549 5.71 -18.22 7.94
N PRO A 550 6.29 -18.61 9.09
CA PRO A 550 5.80 -18.17 10.39
C PRO A 550 5.87 -16.64 10.54
N GLN A 551 4.69 -16.02 10.64
CA GLN A 551 4.53 -14.56 10.77
C GLN A 551 3.82 -14.16 12.07
N ALA A 552 3.29 -15.11 12.83
CA ALA A 552 2.65 -14.86 14.12
C ALA A 552 3.57 -15.21 15.31
N ARG A 553 4.42 -16.22 15.13
CA ARG A 553 5.33 -16.76 16.15
C ARG A 553 6.64 -17.15 15.49
N ARG A 554 7.75 -17.00 16.22
CA ARG A 554 9.07 -17.44 15.80
C ARG A 554 9.24 -18.91 16.16
N THR A 555 9.37 -19.77 15.16
CA THR A 555 9.73 -21.18 15.34
C THR A 555 10.97 -21.33 16.21
N SER A 556 10.88 -22.16 17.25
CA SER A 556 11.88 -22.24 18.31
C SER A 556 12.44 -23.64 18.52
N VAL A 557 11.75 -24.67 18.02
CA VAL A 557 12.11 -26.07 18.21
C VAL A 557 12.84 -26.58 16.96
N ARG A 558 14.10 -26.99 17.12
CA ARG A 558 14.92 -27.64 16.09
C ARG A 558 15.44 -28.97 16.62
N ALA A 559 14.96 -30.07 16.09
CA ALA A 559 15.31 -31.42 16.52
C ALA A 559 14.94 -32.45 15.45
N SER A 560 15.35 -33.70 15.64
CA SER A 560 14.85 -34.84 14.87
C SER A 560 13.58 -35.43 15.47
N TYR A 561 12.79 -36.16 14.68
CA TYR A 561 11.59 -36.84 15.21
C TYR A 561 11.95 -37.81 16.34
N ARG A 562 13.08 -38.50 16.26
CA ARG A 562 13.58 -39.42 17.30
C ARG A 562 13.74 -38.76 18.66
N GLU A 563 14.07 -37.47 18.69
CA GLU A 563 14.21 -36.70 19.94
C GLU A 563 12.85 -36.21 20.47
N LEU A 564 11.83 -36.12 19.61
CA LEU A 564 10.52 -35.53 19.91
C LEU A 564 9.37 -36.54 19.92
N VAL A 565 9.64 -37.85 19.94
CA VAL A 565 8.63 -38.93 19.75
C VAL A 565 7.38 -38.76 20.62
N ALA A 566 7.52 -38.24 21.84
CA ALA A 566 6.41 -38.04 22.77
C ALA A 566 5.44 -36.93 22.33
N ASP A 567 5.94 -35.88 21.68
CA ASP A 567 5.23 -34.64 21.43
C ASP A 567 4.99 -34.36 19.94
N ALA A 568 5.68 -35.07 19.05
CA ALA A 568 5.65 -34.82 17.61
C ALA A 568 4.85 -35.86 16.82
N VAL A 569 4.23 -35.40 15.73
CA VAL A 569 3.67 -36.29 14.70
C VAL A 569 4.82 -36.84 13.86
N ASP A 570 4.92 -38.17 13.74
CA ASP A 570 5.89 -38.79 12.84
C ASP A 570 5.64 -38.33 11.40
N PRO A 571 6.59 -37.66 10.74
CA PRO A 571 6.50 -37.27 9.34
C PRO A 571 6.14 -38.41 8.39
N ALA A 572 6.44 -39.67 8.73
CA ALA A 572 6.02 -40.82 7.93
C ALA A 572 4.49 -40.95 7.82
N ARG A 573 3.73 -40.48 8.84
CA ARG A 573 2.25 -40.49 8.83
C ARG A 573 1.65 -39.45 7.89
N LEU A 574 2.43 -38.49 7.42
CA LEU A 574 2.03 -37.47 6.44
C LEU A 574 2.24 -37.95 4.99
N GLY A 575 2.64 -39.22 4.82
CA GLY A 575 3.08 -39.78 3.56
C GLY A 575 4.50 -39.33 3.20
N LEU A 576 5.26 -40.21 2.54
CA LEU A 576 6.60 -39.93 2.06
C LEU A 576 6.70 -40.19 0.56
N PRO A 577 7.57 -39.48 -0.16
CA PRO A 577 7.91 -39.84 -1.53
C PRO A 577 8.48 -41.27 -1.59
N GLY A 578 8.06 -42.03 -2.62
CA GLY A 578 8.44 -43.43 -2.77
C GLY A 578 9.95 -43.62 -3.03
N PRO A 579 10.54 -44.78 -2.69
CA PRO A 579 11.98 -45.01 -2.80
C PRO A 579 12.56 -44.78 -4.20
N ALA A 580 11.83 -45.18 -5.25
CA ALA A 580 12.25 -44.96 -6.64
C ALA A 580 12.32 -43.47 -7.01
N ALA A 581 11.37 -42.67 -6.52
CA ALA A 581 11.36 -41.23 -6.75
C ALA A 581 12.51 -40.54 -5.99
N VAL A 582 12.79 -40.95 -4.76
CA VAL A 582 13.90 -40.44 -3.94
C VAL A 582 15.26 -40.78 -4.56
N ALA A 583 15.40 -41.95 -5.17
CA ALA A 583 16.62 -42.38 -5.87
C ALA A 583 16.81 -41.70 -7.24
N HIS A 584 15.78 -41.04 -7.77
CA HIS A 584 15.82 -40.44 -9.11
C HIS A 584 16.79 -39.24 -9.16
N PRO A 585 17.65 -39.10 -10.19
CA PRO A 585 18.60 -37.99 -10.31
C PRO A 585 17.97 -36.59 -10.34
N GLY A 586 16.69 -36.50 -10.70
CA GLY A 586 15.88 -35.28 -10.71
C GLY A 586 15.30 -34.87 -9.36
N TYR A 587 15.37 -35.74 -8.34
CA TYR A 587 14.87 -35.45 -7.00
C TYR A 587 15.77 -34.40 -6.31
N ARG A 588 15.18 -33.47 -5.54
CA ARG A 588 15.92 -32.35 -4.93
C ARG A 588 15.79 -32.23 -3.42
N LEU A 589 14.86 -32.96 -2.80
CA LEU A 589 14.67 -32.95 -1.35
C LEU A 589 15.61 -33.97 -0.68
N ALA A 590 15.83 -33.81 0.62
CA ALA A 590 16.54 -34.80 1.40
C ALA A 590 15.63 -36.00 1.72
N PRO A 591 16.15 -37.23 1.77
CA PRO A 591 15.39 -38.36 2.27
C PRO A 591 15.06 -38.17 3.76
N TYR A 592 13.83 -38.48 4.14
CA TYR A 592 13.43 -38.47 5.55
C TYR A 592 13.93 -39.72 6.28
N THR A 593 14.45 -39.52 7.49
CA THR A 593 14.65 -40.55 8.50
C THR A 593 14.21 -39.99 9.85
N PRO A 594 13.90 -40.82 10.86
CA PRO A 594 13.63 -40.33 12.22
C PRO A 594 14.77 -39.50 12.83
N ARG A 595 15.99 -39.53 12.27
CA ARG A 595 17.15 -38.74 12.69
C ARG A 595 17.32 -37.44 11.90
N SER A 596 16.50 -37.19 10.88
CA SER A 596 16.53 -35.96 10.10
C SER A 596 16.10 -34.79 10.99
N VAL A 597 17.03 -33.86 11.21
CA VAL A 597 16.78 -32.65 12.00
C VAL A 597 16.00 -31.65 11.14
N THR A 598 14.93 -31.09 11.70
CA THR A 598 14.19 -29.97 11.10
C THR A 598 13.63 -29.04 12.16
N TRP A 599 12.96 -27.98 11.70
CA TRP A 599 12.21 -27.05 12.51
C TRP A 599 10.79 -27.54 12.71
N TRP A 600 10.24 -27.34 13.91
CA TRP A 600 8.93 -27.82 14.32
C TRP A 600 8.08 -26.68 14.88
N VAL A 601 6.78 -26.70 14.57
CA VAL A 601 5.79 -25.76 15.06
C VAL A 601 4.68 -26.49 15.80
N TRP A 602 4.07 -25.82 16.77
CA TRP A 602 2.97 -26.40 17.54
C TRP A 602 1.65 -26.31 16.77
N ALA A 603 1.00 -27.46 16.65
CA ALA A 603 -0.35 -27.64 16.15
C ALA A 603 -1.28 -28.15 17.26
N VAL A 604 -2.58 -28.05 17.03
CA VAL A 604 -3.62 -28.59 17.91
C VAL A 604 -4.42 -29.64 17.14
N GLU A 605 -4.50 -30.86 17.67
CA GLU A 605 -5.40 -31.91 17.20
C GLU A 605 -6.84 -31.50 17.48
N LEU A 606 -7.67 -31.35 16.45
CA LEU A 606 -8.99 -30.74 16.59
C LEU A 606 -10.03 -31.63 17.29
N ALA A 607 -9.85 -32.95 17.26
CA ALA A 607 -10.77 -33.90 17.91
C ALA A 607 -10.57 -33.92 19.44
N GLY A 608 -9.32 -34.02 19.91
CA GLY A 608 -9.00 -34.14 21.34
C GLY A 608 -8.39 -32.90 21.99
N GLY A 609 -8.08 -31.84 21.23
CA GLY A 609 -7.41 -30.63 21.73
C GLY A 609 -5.94 -30.82 22.08
N ARG A 610 -5.35 -31.98 21.75
CA ARG A 610 -3.96 -32.31 22.09
C ARG A 610 -3.00 -31.44 21.28
N ARG A 611 -2.02 -30.86 21.97
CA ARG A 611 -0.93 -30.09 21.34
C ARG A 611 0.14 -31.05 20.83
N GLN A 612 0.55 -30.88 19.58
CA GLN A 612 1.58 -31.72 18.96
C GLN A 612 2.48 -30.89 18.06
N LEU A 613 3.74 -31.29 17.94
CA LEU A 613 4.69 -30.70 17.00
C LEU A 613 4.51 -31.30 15.60
N VAL A 614 4.48 -30.44 14.59
CA VAL A 614 4.52 -30.81 13.17
C VAL A 614 5.70 -30.12 12.48
N PRO A 615 6.27 -30.70 11.41
CA PRO A 615 7.36 -30.05 10.67
C PRO A 615 6.94 -28.66 10.14
N GLU A 616 7.81 -27.66 10.30
CA GLU A 616 7.59 -26.29 9.81
C GLU A 616 7.29 -26.27 8.30
N ASP A 617 7.99 -27.11 7.53
CA ASP A 617 7.85 -27.24 6.07
C ASP A 617 6.45 -27.66 5.61
N VAL A 618 5.72 -28.35 6.47
CA VAL A 618 4.35 -28.82 6.20
C VAL A 618 3.32 -27.82 6.71
N ALA A 619 3.62 -27.12 7.81
CA ALA A 619 2.78 -26.02 8.26
C ALA A 619 2.88 -24.78 7.34
N TYR A 620 4.05 -24.55 6.73
CA TYR A 620 4.35 -23.38 5.92
C TYR A 620 5.11 -23.75 4.64
N TRP A 621 4.41 -23.72 3.50
CA TRP A 621 4.94 -24.22 2.22
C TRP A 621 6.15 -23.42 1.69
N GLY A 622 6.31 -22.16 2.09
CA GLY A 622 7.41 -21.27 1.69
C GLY A 622 8.54 -21.09 2.73
N ALA A 623 8.57 -21.91 3.79
CA ALA A 623 9.61 -21.86 4.82
C ALA A 623 10.96 -22.44 4.35
N ASP A 624 11.62 -21.81 3.38
CA ASP A 624 12.96 -22.23 2.96
C ASP A 624 14.01 -21.77 4.00
N ARG A 625 14.55 -22.74 4.75
CA ARG A 625 15.61 -22.53 5.75
C ARG A 625 16.97 -22.89 5.15
N PRO A 626 17.97 -21.97 5.14
CA PRO A 626 19.28 -22.28 4.58
C PRO A 626 20.08 -23.31 5.42
N ASP A 627 19.72 -23.48 6.70
CA ASP A 627 20.41 -24.34 7.67
C ASP A 627 19.86 -25.78 7.73
N VAL A 628 18.76 -26.09 7.04
CA VAL A 628 18.13 -27.41 6.99
C VAL A 628 17.64 -27.71 5.58
N ARG A 629 17.95 -28.89 5.06
CA ARG A 629 17.35 -29.36 3.80
C ARG A 629 15.96 -29.94 4.07
N ARG A 630 14.95 -29.43 3.36
CA ARG A 630 13.59 -29.97 3.40
C ARG A 630 13.54 -31.43 2.97
N PHE A 631 12.64 -32.21 3.57
CA PHE A 631 12.42 -33.63 3.24
C PHE A 631 10.96 -33.97 2.91
N ILE A 632 10.00 -33.09 3.18
CA ILE A 632 8.62 -33.21 2.72
C ILE A 632 8.27 -32.01 1.84
N PRO A 633 7.80 -32.23 0.61
CA PRO A 633 7.18 -31.19 -0.20
C PRO A 633 5.75 -30.94 0.29
N ASP A 634 5.33 -29.68 0.37
CA ASP A 634 3.94 -29.35 0.64
C ASP A 634 3.43 -28.17 -0.20
N SER A 635 2.13 -27.96 -0.18
CA SER A 635 1.42 -26.92 -0.93
C SER A 635 0.55 -26.06 -0.01
N SER A 636 -0.23 -25.15 -0.60
CA SER A 636 -1.26 -24.39 0.13
C SER A 636 -2.46 -25.24 0.55
N SER A 637 -2.49 -26.54 0.24
CA SER A 637 -3.63 -27.41 0.58
C SER A 637 -3.94 -27.39 2.08
N GLY A 638 -5.19 -27.08 2.43
CA GLY A 638 -5.61 -26.97 3.82
C GLY A 638 -5.27 -25.62 4.45
N CYS A 639 -4.82 -24.62 3.68
CA CYS A 639 -4.77 -23.24 4.13
C CYS A 639 -6.15 -22.61 3.93
N ALA A 640 -6.59 -21.79 4.87
CA ALA A 640 -7.81 -21.02 4.68
C ALA A 640 -7.80 -19.73 5.51
N VAL A 641 -8.54 -18.75 5.00
CA VAL A 641 -8.92 -17.54 5.73
C VAL A 641 -10.43 -17.51 5.91
N GLY A 642 -10.88 -17.09 7.10
CA GLY A 642 -12.29 -16.93 7.43
C GLY A 642 -12.54 -15.73 8.32
N SER A 643 -13.82 -15.33 8.44
CA SER A 643 -14.26 -14.24 9.32
C SER A 643 -14.08 -14.54 10.83
N CYS A 644 -13.81 -15.81 11.15
CA CYS A 644 -13.50 -16.31 12.48
C CYS A 644 -12.72 -17.62 12.36
N LEU A 645 -12.22 -18.11 13.51
CA LEU A 645 -11.45 -19.34 13.57
C LEU A 645 -12.23 -20.56 13.06
N GLU A 646 -13.51 -20.69 13.45
CA GLU A 646 -14.36 -21.82 13.07
C GLU A 646 -14.56 -21.89 11.56
N GLU A 647 -14.76 -20.73 10.92
CA GLU A 647 -14.92 -20.63 9.46
C GLU A 647 -13.63 -20.98 8.72
N ALA A 648 -12.49 -20.46 9.19
CA ALA A 648 -11.20 -20.79 8.60
C ALA A 648 -10.91 -22.30 8.73
N LEU A 649 -11.13 -22.89 9.91
CA LEU A 649 -10.93 -24.33 10.14
C LEU A 649 -11.85 -25.19 9.26
N LEU A 650 -13.13 -24.84 9.13
CA LEU A 650 -14.07 -25.59 8.32
C LEU A 650 -13.66 -25.60 6.85
N HIS A 651 -13.36 -24.43 6.28
CA HIS A 651 -12.95 -24.35 4.88
C HIS A 651 -11.61 -25.04 4.62
N ALA A 652 -10.65 -24.95 5.56
CA ALA A 652 -9.40 -25.71 5.48
C ALA A 652 -9.63 -27.23 5.50
N CYS A 653 -10.53 -27.73 6.35
CA CYS A 653 -10.90 -29.15 6.38
C CYS A 653 -11.58 -29.59 5.08
N LEU A 654 -12.52 -28.79 4.56
CA LEU A 654 -13.22 -29.09 3.31
C LEU A 654 -12.24 -29.14 2.13
N GLU A 655 -11.26 -28.24 2.07
CA GLU A 655 -10.23 -28.30 1.03
C GLU A 655 -9.37 -29.56 1.15
N VAL A 656 -8.95 -29.94 2.36
CA VAL A 656 -8.22 -31.21 2.57
C VAL A 656 -9.03 -32.41 2.10
N ILE A 657 -10.33 -32.45 2.41
CA ILE A 657 -11.25 -33.51 1.97
C ILE A 657 -11.38 -33.53 0.44
N GLU A 658 -11.50 -32.37 -0.21
CA GLU A 658 -11.58 -32.26 -1.66
C GLU A 658 -10.34 -32.86 -2.34
N ARG A 659 -9.16 -32.46 -1.86
CA ARG A 659 -7.86 -32.90 -2.40
C ARG A 659 -7.67 -34.40 -2.18
N ASP A 660 -7.98 -34.89 -0.98
CA ASP A 660 -7.95 -36.33 -0.66
C ASP A 660 -8.91 -37.12 -1.56
N ALA A 661 -10.18 -36.71 -1.65
CA ALA A 661 -11.21 -37.36 -2.47
C ALA A 661 -10.80 -37.45 -3.94
N PHE A 662 -10.27 -36.35 -4.49
CA PHE A 662 -9.80 -36.32 -5.87
C PHE A 662 -8.61 -37.26 -6.09
N LEU A 663 -7.58 -37.18 -5.24
CA LEU A 663 -6.36 -37.99 -5.41
C LEU A 663 -6.60 -39.47 -5.12
N MET A 664 -7.47 -39.79 -4.15
CA MET A 664 -7.94 -41.16 -3.89
C MET A 664 -8.65 -41.74 -5.10
N THR A 665 -9.47 -40.94 -5.80
CA THR A 665 -10.12 -41.37 -7.05
C THR A 665 -9.11 -41.54 -8.18
N TRP A 666 -8.21 -40.56 -8.37
CA TRP A 666 -7.22 -40.57 -9.44
C TRP A 666 -6.25 -41.75 -9.34
N TYR A 667 -5.62 -41.95 -8.17
CA TYR A 667 -4.67 -43.03 -7.95
C TYR A 667 -5.35 -44.38 -7.67
N GLY A 668 -6.59 -44.35 -7.16
CA GLY A 668 -7.41 -45.54 -6.97
C GLY A 668 -7.90 -46.14 -8.29
N ARG A 669 -8.02 -45.33 -9.36
CA ARG A 669 -8.47 -45.73 -10.71
C ARG A 669 -9.81 -46.47 -10.74
N ARG A 670 -10.60 -46.38 -9.68
CA ARG A 670 -11.96 -46.94 -9.63
C ARG A 670 -12.91 -46.01 -10.38
N PRO A 671 -13.76 -46.51 -11.29
CA PRO A 671 -14.74 -45.67 -11.99
C PRO A 671 -15.70 -44.99 -10.98
N PRO A 672 -15.68 -43.65 -10.87
CA PRO A 672 -16.62 -42.95 -10.00
C PRO A 672 -18.03 -42.92 -10.62
N PRO A 673 -19.11 -42.90 -9.81
CA PRO A 673 -20.46 -42.70 -10.32
C PRO A 673 -20.58 -41.38 -11.09
N ARG A 674 -21.07 -41.44 -12.32
CA ARG A 674 -21.38 -40.24 -13.13
C ARG A 674 -22.74 -39.67 -12.70
N LEU A 675 -22.83 -38.35 -12.64
CA LEU A 675 -24.01 -37.62 -12.20
C LEU A 675 -24.64 -36.83 -13.36
N THR A 676 -25.96 -36.64 -13.32
CA THR A 676 -26.61 -35.58 -14.11
C THR A 676 -26.24 -34.20 -13.55
N HIS A 677 -26.50 -33.14 -14.30
CA HIS A 677 -26.39 -31.78 -13.76
C HIS A 677 -27.46 -31.56 -12.67
N PRO A 678 -27.16 -30.77 -11.62
CA PRO A 678 -28.16 -30.36 -10.64
C PRO A 678 -29.32 -29.62 -11.31
N LEU A 679 -30.55 -29.78 -10.81
CA LEU A 679 -31.74 -29.13 -11.37
C LEU A 679 -31.72 -27.60 -11.21
N ASP A 680 -31.15 -27.11 -10.10
CA ASP A 680 -31.07 -25.67 -9.79
C ASP A 680 -29.62 -25.21 -9.61
N PRO A 681 -28.83 -25.09 -10.69
CA PRO A 681 -27.50 -24.54 -10.61
C PRO A 681 -27.54 -23.03 -10.31
N THR A 682 -26.52 -22.51 -9.66
CA THR A 682 -26.40 -21.05 -9.48
C THR A 682 -26.29 -20.36 -10.86
N PRO A 683 -26.71 -19.08 -11.00
CA PRO A 683 -26.61 -18.37 -12.27
C PRO A 683 -25.20 -18.39 -12.88
N THR A 684 -24.18 -18.25 -12.03
CA THR A 684 -22.77 -18.35 -12.43
C THR A 684 -22.39 -19.74 -12.94
N THR A 685 -22.87 -20.80 -12.26
CA THR A 685 -22.63 -22.19 -12.70
C THR A 685 -23.27 -22.43 -14.06
N ARG A 686 -24.53 -22.02 -14.23
CA ARG A 686 -25.25 -22.15 -15.51
C ARG A 686 -24.51 -21.44 -16.65
N LEU A 687 -24.08 -20.20 -16.43
CA LEU A 687 -23.32 -19.42 -17.41
C LEU A 687 -22.04 -20.15 -17.84
N ILE A 688 -21.34 -20.79 -16.90
CA ILE A 688 -20.12 -21.54 -17.20
C ILE A 688 -20.42 -22.83 -17.97
N VAL A 689 -21.46 -23.56 -17.62
CA VAL A 689 -21.91 -24.75 -18.36
C VAL A 689 -22.27 -24.38 -19.80
N ASP A 690 -23.06 -23.33 -20.00
CA ASP A 690 -23.45 -22.83 -21.31
C ASP A 690 -22.22 -22.42 -22.14
N ARG A 691 -21.25 -21.76 -21.50
CA ARG A 691 -19.99 -21.35 -22.14
C ARG A 691 -19.12 -22.54 -22.55
N LEU A 692 -18.94 -23.53 -21.67
CA LEU A 692 -18.22 -24.78 -21.97
C LEU A 692 -18.84 -25.47 -23.19
N SER A 693 -20.17 -25.58 -23.20
CA SER A 693 -20.92 -26.20 -24.30
C SER A 693 -20.78 -25.41 -25.60
N ALA A 694 -20.89 -24.08 -25.57
CA ALA A 694 -20.67 -23.21 -26.73
C ALA A 694 -19.25 -23.33 -27.32
N GLU A 695 -18.26 -23.56 -26.46
CA GLU A 695 -16.86 -23.78 -26.86
C GLU A 695 -16.56 -25.20 -27.35
N GLY A 696 -17.55 -26.11 -27.32
CA GLY A 696 -17.42 -27.49 -27.79
C GLY A 696 -16.95 -28.49 -26.75
N TYR A 697 -17.04 -28.15 -25.46
CA TYR A 697 -16.71 -29.07 -24.37
C TYR A 697 -17.95 -29.80 -23.87
N ARG A 698 -17.78 -31.09 -23.59
CA ARG A 698 -18.72 -31.89 -22.80
C ARG A 698 -18.28 -31.86 -21.35
N LEU A 699 -19.18 -31.44 -20.47
CA LEU A 699 -18.94 -31.42 -19.03
C LEU A 699 -19.48 -32.69 -18.38
N HIS A 700 -18.62 -33.40 -17.67
CA HIS A 700 -18.97 -34.56 -16.86
C HIS A 700 -18.84 -34.22 -15.38
N LEU A 701 -19.82 -34.65 -14.58
CA LEU A 701 -19.78 -34.57 -13.13
C LEU A 701 -19.68 -35.99 -12.55
N PHE A 702 -18.78 -36.18 -11.60
CA PHE A 702 -18.59 -37.46 -10.92
C PHE A 702 -18.68 -37.28 -9.41
N ASP A 703 -19.35 -38.22 -8.74
CA ASP A 703 -19.26 -38.35 -7.29
C ASP A 703 -17.92 -39.00 -6.91
N ILE A 704 -17.09 -38.23 -6.20
CA ILE A 704 -15.80 -38.68 -5.69
C ILE A 704 -15.76 -38.67 -4.16
N THR A 705 -16.93 -38.61 -3.51
CA THR A 705 -17.08 -38.65 -2.05
C THR A 705 -16.26 -39.80 -1.46
N SER A 706 -15.31 -39.47 -0.59
CA SER A 706 -14.44 -40.45 0.06
C SER A 706 -15.14 -41.11 1.25
N ASP A 707 -14.42 -42.00 1.95
CA ASP A 707 -14.86 -42.63 3.20
C ASP A 707 -15.14 -41.64 4.35
N VAL A 708 -14.75 -40.36 4.22
CA VAL A 708 -15.20 -39.26 5.10
C VAL A 708 -16.70 -39.00 4.97
N GLY A 709 -17.28 -39.25 3.79
CA GLY A 709 -18.70 -39.09 3.54
C GLY A 709 -19.18 -37.65 3.31
N VAL A 710 -18.32 -36.63 3.42
CA VAL A 710 -18.64 -35.25 3.00
C VAL A 710 -18.70 -35.21 1.48
N PRO A 711 -19.79 -34.71 0.86
CA PRO A 711 -19.94 -34.72 -0.59
C PRO A 711 -18.78 -34.02 -1.30
N ALA A 712 -18.20 -34.72 -2.28
CA ALA A 712 -17.15 -34.20 -3.15
C ALA A 712 -17.48 -34.52 -4.62
N VAL A 713 -17.38 -33.52 -5.49
CA VAL A 713 -17.74 -33.63 -6.90
C VAL A 713 -16.54 -33.27 -7.76
N TRP A 714 -16.21 -34.12 -8.73
CA TRP A 714 -15.22 -33.85 -9.77
C TRP A 714 -15.92 -33.41 -11.05
N ALA A 715 -15.56 -32.21 -11.54
CA ALA A 715 -15.93 -31.70 -12.85
C ALA A 715 -14.80 -31.94 -13.86
N LEU A 716 -15.12 -32.63 -14.95
CA LEU A 716 -14.23 -32.89 -16.07
C LEU A 716 -14.85 -32.36 -17.35
N ALA A 717 -14.28 -31.28 -17.90
CA ALA A 717 -14.64 -30.78 -19.22
C ALA A 717 -13.68 -31.39 -20.26
N VAL A 718 -14.22 -32.00 -21.32
CA VAL A 718 -13.43 -32.61 -22.40
C VAL A 718 -13.94 -32.19 -23.77
N THR A 719 -13.03 -32.08 -24.73
CA THR A 719 -13.35 -31.84 -26.14
C THR A 719 -12.50 -32.72 -27.05
N ASP A 720 -13.03 -33.06 -28.20
CA ASP A 720 -12.36 -33.78 -29.30
C ASP A 720 -11.86 -32.82 -30.40
N ARG A 721 -12.08 -31.51 -30.22
CA ARG A 721 -11.64 -30.49 -31.15
C ARG A 721 -10.11 -30.28 -31.07
N PRO A 722 -9.36 -30.54 -32.14
CA PRO A 722 -7.88 -30.51 -32.10
C PRO A 722 -7.30 -29.11 -31.88
N GLU A 723 -8.05 -28.05 -32.19
CA GLU A 723 -7.66 -26.66 -31.99
C GLU A 723 -7.91 -26.14 -30.55
N ARG A 724 -8.36 -27.01 -29.65
CA ARG A 724 -8.73 -26.68 -28.28
C ARG A 724 -7.91 -27.53 -27.30
N ALA A 725 -7.72 -27.01 -26.09
CA ALA A 725 -7.15 -27.79 -25.00
C ALA A 725 -8.07 -28.99 -24.68
N ALA A 726 -7.52 -30.19 -24.64
CA ALA A 726 -8.32 -31.41 -24.63
C ALA A 726 -9.17 -31.60 -23.37
N SER A 727 -8.67 -31.19 -22.20
CA SER A 727 -9.41 -31.34 -20.95
C SER A 727 -9.10 -30.28 -19.88
N PHE A 728 -10.08 -30.08 -19.00
CA PHE A 728 -9.95 -29.33 -17.75
C PHE A 728 -10.58 -30.10 -16.59
N SER A 729 -9.84 -30.26 -15.50
CA SER A 729 -10.30 -30.91 -14.28
C SER A 729 -10.34 -29.93 -13.11
N ALA A 730 -11.36 -30.05 -12.27
CA ALA A 730 -11.44 -29.40 -10.96
C ALA A 730 -12.38 -30.19 -10.06
N ALA A 731 -12.25 -30.04 -8.74
CA ALA A 731 -13.16 -30.64 -7.79
C ALA A 731 -13.72 -29.59 -6.83
N GLY A 732 -14.70 -30.00 -6.03
CA GLY A 732 -15.25 -29.22 -4.94
C GLY A 732 -15.73 -30.17 -3.85
N ALA A 733 -15.50 -29.84 -2.58
CA ALA A 733 -16.11 -30.53 -1.45
C ALA A 733 -16.92 -29.58 -0.57
N HIS A 734 -18.12 -30.00 -0.20
CA HIS A 734 -19.03 -29.20 0.62
C HIS A 734 -20.15 -30.07 1.20
N PRO A 735 -20.62 -29.83 2.44
CA PRO A 735 -21.79 -30.50 3.01
C PRO A 735 -23.02 -30.50 2.09
N ASP A 736 -23.30 -29.34 1.46
CA ASP A 736 -24.25 -29.22 0.35
C ASP A 736 -23.60 -29.66 -0.98
N PRO A 737 -24.02 -30.80 -1.57
CA PRO A 737 -23.44 -31.32 -2.81
C PRO A 737 -23.63 -30.36 -3.99
N ARG A 738 -24.67 -29.51 -4.00
CA ARG A 738 -24.88 -28.51 -5.07
C ARG A 738 -23.77 -27.47 -5.06
N ARG A 739 -23.29 -27.09 -3.88
CA ARG A 739 -22.16 -26.17 -3.71
C ARG A 739 -20.84 -26.83 -4.10
N ALA A 740 -20.65 -28.11 -3.76
CA ALA A 740 -19.50 -28.90 -4.22
C ALA A 740 -19.43 -28.94 -5.75
N ALA A 741 -20.54 -29.26 -6.42
CA ALA A 741 -20.65 -29.27 -7.87
C ALA A 741 -20.41 -27.88 -8.48
N ALA A 742 -21.02 -26.83 -7.90
CA ALA A 742 -20.85 -25.46 -8.38
C ALA A 742 -19.38 -25.00 -8.31
N ALA A 743 -18.69 -25.27 -7.20
CA ALA A 743 -17.27 -24.94 -7.04
C ALA A 743 -16.41 -25.64 -8.11
N ALA A 744 -16.60 -26.96 -8.29
CA ALA A 744 -15.89 -27.75 -9.29
C ALA A 744 -16.11 -27.22 -10.71
N VAL A 745 -17.36 -26.92 -11.09
CA VAL A 745 -17.70 -26.42 -12.44
C VAL A 745 -17.11 -25.03 -12.68
N VAL A 746 -17.24 -24.12 -11.72
CA VAL A 746 -16.71 -22.75 -11.85
C VAL A 746 -15.20 -22.78 -12.00
N GLU A 747 -14.49 -23.61 -11.23
CA GLU A 747 -13.04 -23.73 -11.33
C GLU A 747 -12.58 -24.35 -12.65
N ALA A 748 -13.23 -25.42 -13.13
CA ALA A 748 -12.94 -25.99 -14.43
C ALA A 748 -13.16 -24.97 -15.57
N GLY A 749 -14.24 -24.19 -15.50
CA GLY A 749 -14.54 -23.13 -16.46
C GLY A 749 -13.51 -21.99 -16.45
N VAL A 750 -13.04 -21.58 -15.28
CA VAL A 750 -11.98 -20.56 -15.16
C VAL A 750 -10.66 -21.04 -15.75
N ASN A 751 -10.29 -22.30 -15.52
CA ASN A 751 -9.07 -22.87 -16.09
C ASN A 751 -9.11 -22.88 -17.62
N LEU A 752 -10.27 -23.17 -18.21
CA LEU A 752 -10.48 -23.04 -19.65
C LEU A 752 -10.26 -21.60 -20.13
N LEU A 753 -10.87 -20.63 -19.45
CA LEU A 753 -10.77 -19.22 -19.84
C LEU A 753 -9.32 -18.72 -19.76
N ARG A 754 -8.57 -19.15 -18.73
CA ARG A 754 -7.14 -18.83 -18.56
C ARG A 754 -6.28 -19.48 -19.65
N ALA A 755 -6.50 -20.76 -19.96
CA ALA A 755 -5.75 -21.46 -20.99
C ALA A 755 -5.90 -20.81 -22.37
N ALA A 756 -7.08 -20.26 -22.68
CA ALA A 756 -7.32 -19.53 -23.93
C ALA A 756 -6.56 -18.19 -24.07
N GLN A 757 -6.00 -17.65 -22.97
CA GLN A 757 -5.26 -16.38 -22.97
C GLN A 757 -3.75 -16.55 -22.81
N GLY A 758 -3.28 -17.73 -22.41
CA GLY A 758 -1.86 -18.02 -22.26
C GLY A 758 -1.18 -18.36 -23.59
N PRO A 759 0.15 -18.17 -23.71
CA PRO A 759 0.88 -18.76 -24.84
C PRO A 759 0.70 -20.29 -24.80
N PRO A 760 0.44 -20.95 -25.95
CA PRO A 760 0.37 -22.40 -25.97
C PRO A 760 1.68 -22.97 -25.45
N ALA A 761 1.60 -23.94 -24.55
CA ALA A 761 2.78 -24.69 -24.14
C ALA A 761 3.39 -25.37 -25.37
N SER A 762 4.72 -25.45 -25.43
CA SER A 762 5.41 -26.17 -26.51
C SER A 762 4.95 -27.63 -26.52
N GLY A 763 4.31 -28.04 -27.63
CA GLY A 763 3.78 -29.40 -27.80
C GLY A 763 4.83 -30.47 -27.53
N ASP A 764 6.05 -30.28 -28.03
CA ASP A 764 7.18 -31.20 -27.82
C ASP A 764 7.51 -31.40 -26.34
N ARG A 765 7.49 -30.34 -25.53
CA ARG A 765 7.72 -30.44 -24.08
C ARG A 765 6.61 -31.21 -23.39
N LEU A 766 5.35 -30.99 -23.77
CA LEU A 766 4.22 -31.70 -23.18
C LEU A 766 4.20 -33.18 -23.59
N LEU A 767 4.54 -33.50 -24.84
CA LEU A 767 4.69 -34.88 -25.31
C LEU A 767 5.82 -35.59 -24.56
N ALA A 768 6.97 -34.92 -24.36
CA ALA A 768 8.04 -35.47 -23.54
C ALA A 768 7.59 -35.73 -22.09
N MET A 769 6.75 -34.87 -21.50
CA MET A 769 6.16 -35.10 -20.17
C MET A 769 5.13 -36.24 -20.14
N LEU A 770 4.46 -36.49 -21.27
CA LEU A 770 3.53 -37.61 -21.40
C LEU A 770 4.30 -38.94 -21.35
N ASP A 771 5.44 -39.00 -22.04
CA ASP A 771 6.33 -40.15 -22.12
C ASP A 771 7.15 -40.35 -20.83
N ASP A 772 7.69 -39.27 -20.26
CA ASP A 772 8.43 -39.26 -19.00
C ASP A 772 7.75 -38.37 -17.95
N PRO A 773 6.92 -38.97 -17.06
CA PRO A 773 6.30 -38.26 -15.93
C PRO A 773 7.27 -37.50 -15.03
N ALA A 774 8.56 -37.87 -14.94
CA ALA A 774 9.54 -37.16 -14.10
C ALA A 774 9.86 -35.74 -14.61
N LEU A 775 9.46 -35.41 -15.84
CA LEU A 775 9.55 -34.05 -16.39
C LEU A 775 8.44 -33.12 -15.90
N VAL A 776 7.36 -33.66 -15.32
CA VAL A 776 6.31 -32.86 -14.67
C VAL A 776 6.81 -32.41 -13.30
N ARG A 777 7.08 -31.10 -13.14
CA ARG A 777 7.79 -30.56 -11.97
C ARG A 777 7.01 -29.50 -11.20
N THR A 778 6.06 -28.86 -11.84
CA THR A 778 5.35 -27.69 -11.30
C THR A 778 3.85 -27.82 -11.49
N LEU A 779 3.07 -27.04 -10.73
CA LEU A 779 1.61 -26.96 -10.89
C LEU A 779 1.19 -26.66 -12.35
N PRO A 780 1.80 -25.69 -13.06
CA PRO A 780 1.52 -25.50 -14.49
C PRO A 780 1.80 -26.72 -15.36
N ASP A 781 2.82 -27.53 -15.06
CA ASP A 781 3.10 -28.75 -15.84
C ASP A 781 1.98 -29.79 -15.66
N HIS A 782 1.45 -29.96 -14.43
CA HIS A 782 0.35 -30.88 -14.13
C HIS A 782 -0.91 -30.55 -14.94
N THR A 783 -1.24 -29.26 -15.02
CA THR A 783 -2.42 -28.80 -15.78
C THR A 783 -2.19 -28.85 -17.28
N ALA A 784 -1.07 -28.32 -17.76
CA ALA A 784 -0.78 -28.23 -19.19
C ALA A 784 -0.65 -29.61 -19.85
N LEU A 785 -0.06 -30.61 -19.18
CA LEU A 785 0.05 -31.97 -19.72
C LEU A 785 -1.31 -32.55 -20.12
N HIS A 786 -2.34 -32.32 -19.31
CA HIS A 786 -3.68 -32.88 -19.55
C HIS A 786 -4.51 -32.06 -20.55
N GLN A 787 -3.94 -30.98 -21.09
CA GLN A 787 -4.52 -30.24 -22.21
C GLN A 787 -4.13 -30.87 -23.56
N LEU A 788 -3.20 -31.85 -23.58
CA LEU A 788 -2.90 -32.63 -24.78
C LEU A 788 -4.02 -33.63 -25.11
N PRO A 789 -4.43 -33.75 -26.39
CA PRO A 789 -5.32 -34.82 -26.84
C PRO A 789 -4.82 -36.23 -26.47
N GLU A 790 -3.51 -36.46 -26.55
CA GLU A 790 -2.84 -37.73 -26.23
C GLU A 790 -2.95 -38.10 -24.75
N ALA A 791 -3.24 -37.15 -23.86
CA ALA A 791 -3.46 -37.41 -22.44
C ALA A 791 -4.92 -37.84 -22.13
N LEU A 792 -5.87 -37.65 -23.06
CA LEU A 792 -7.30 -38.00 -22.84
C LEU A 792 -7.55 -39.45 -22.41
N PRO A 793 -6.86 -40.48 -22.95
CA PRO A 793 -7.05 -41.86 -22.52
C PRO A 793 -6.79 -42.09 -21.02
N ARG A 794 -6.06 -41.19 -20.35
CA ARG A 794 -5.87 -41.26 -18.89
C ARG A 794 -7.18 -41.13 -18.12
N PHE A 795 -8.23 -40.54 -18.70
CA PHE A 795 -9.55 -40.38 -18.10
C PHE A 795 -10.52 -41.53 -18.38
N ASP A 796 -10.13 -42.53 -19.17
CA ASP A 796 -11.00 -43.63 -19.59
C ASP A 796 -11.65 -44.38 -18.44
N PHE A 797 -10.92 -44.55 -17.32
CA PHE A 797 -11.46 -45.20 -16.13
C PHE A 797 -12.72 -44.51 -15.58
N ALA A 798 -12.83 -43.18 -15.75
CA ALA A 798 -13.99 -42.42 -15.33
C ALA A 798 -15.03 -42.28 -16.44
N LEU A 799 -14.59 -42.05 -17.68
CA LEU A 799 -15.47 -41.82 -18.82
C LEU A 799 -16.21 -43.08 -19.30
N ARG A 800 -15.64 -44.28 -19.10
CA ARG A 800 -16.26 -45.57 -19.46
C ARG A 800 -17.28 -46.09 -18.45
N GLY A 801 -17.66 -45.27 -17.45
CA GLY A 801 -18.65 -45.62 -16.43
C GLY A 801 -20.09 -45.79 -16.96
N GLY A 802 -20.97 -46.29 -16.08
CA GLY A 802 -22.39 -46.54 -16.38
C GLY A 802 -23.24 -45.29 -16.65
N ALA A 803 -24.55 -45.46 -16.86
CA ALA A 803 -25.49 -44.36 -17.09
C ALA A 803 -25.42 -43.31 -15.96
N PRO A 804 -25.58 -41.99 -16.25
CA PRO A 804 -25.58 -40.97 -15.21
C PRO A 804 -26.70 -41.20 -14.20
N ARG A 805 -26.42 -41.01 -12.92
CA ARG A 805 -27.41 -41.03 -11.84
C ARG A 805 -28.04 -39.65 -11.66
N PRO A 806 -29.35 -39.55 -11.37
CA PRO A 806 -29.98 -38.28 -11.03
C PRO A 806 -29.31 -37.64 -9.81
N PHE A 807 -28.87 -36.40 -9.94
CA PHE A 807 -28.09 -35.69 -8.91
C PHE A 807 -28.81 -35.62 -7.56
N GLU A 808 -30.09 -35.25 -7.58
CA GLU A 808 -30.93 -35.06 -6.39
C GLU A 808 -31.20 -36.37 -5.65
N GLU A 809 -31.48 -37.43 -6.40
CA GLU A 809 -31.73 -38.76 -5.83
C GLU A 809 -30.46 -39.35 -5.22
N HIS A 810 -29.33 -39.20 -5.93
CA HIS A 810 -28.05 -39.75 -5.49
C HIS A 810 -27.58 -39.15 -4.17
N PHE A 811 -27.79 -37.84 -3.96
CA PHE A 811 -27.47 -37.17 -2.70
C PHE A 811 -28.67 -36.93 -1.77
N ALA A 812 -29.75 -37.71 -1.90
CA ALA A 812 -30.89 -37.60 -1.00
C ALA A 812 -30.45 -37.75 0.48
N GLY A 813 -31.00 -36.91 1.36
CA GLY A 813 -30.68 -36.94 2.81
C GLY A 813 -29.32 -36.34 3.19
N TRP A 814 -28.62 -35.65 2.29
CA TRP A 814 -27.32 -35.03 2.62
C TRP A 814 -27.40 -34.04 3.82
N ARG A 815 -28.54 -33.36 3.98
CA ARG A 815 -28.74 -32.37 5.05
C ARG A 815 -28.64 -33.00 6.44
N ASP A 816 -29.14 -34.22 6.60
CA ASP A 816 -29.23 -34.86 7.92
C ASP A 816 -27.85 -35.18 8.49
N ARG A 817 -26.85 -35.40 7.62
CA ARG A 817 -25.49 -35.78 8.03
C ARG A 817 -24.70 -34.60 8.59
N PHE A 818 -24.59 -33.53 7.82
CA PHE A 818 -23.62 -32.46 8.12
C PHE A 818 -24.26 -31.10 8.41
N TRP A 819 -25.51 -30.86 8.02
CA TRP A 819 -26.11 -29.53 8.16
C TRP A 819 -26.53 -29.25 9.60
N HIS A 820 -26.25 -28.04 10.06
CA HIS A 820 -26.68 -27.50 11.34
C HIS A 820 -26.68 -25.96 11.25
N PRO A 821 -27.57 -25.20 11.95
CA PRO A 821 -27.58 -23.73 11.89
C PRO A 821 -26.36 -23.05 12.55
N ASP A 822 -25.67 -23.75 13.46
CA ASP A 822 -24.40 -23.33 14.04
C ASP A 822 -23.23 -23.93 13.25
N LEU A 823 -22.36 -23.07 12.70
CA LEU A 823 -21.18 -23.45 11.93
C LEU A 823 -20.23 -24.34 12.73
N THR A 824 -20.12 -24.12 14.03
CA THR A 824 -19.25 -24.86 14.93
C THR A 824 -19.67 -26.32 15.01
N GLU A 825 -20.96 -26.60 14.97
CA GLU A 825 -21.49 -27.97 14.94
C GLU A 825 -21.25 -28.62 13.57
N VAL A 826 -21.34 -27.87 12.48
CA VAL A 826 -20.94 -28.36 11.15
C VAL A 826 -19.45 -28.75 11.16
N LEU A 827 -18.59 -27.88 11.71
CA LEU A 827 -17.16 -28.14 11.87
C LEU A 827 -16.90 -29.40 12.71
N ARG A 828 -17.57 -29.55 13.87
CA ARG A 828 -17.44 -30.75 14.73
C ARG A 828 -17.80 -32.03 13.96
N ARG A 829 -18.92 -32.05 13.25
CA ARG A 829 -19.33 -33.21 12.43
C ARG A 829 -18.32 -33.54 11.34
N VAL A 830 -17.71 -32.53 10.72
CA VAL A 830 -16.63 -32.74 9.73
C VAL A 830 -15.36 -33.29 10.39
N ILE A 831 -14.95 -32.77 11.55
CA ILE A 831 -13.80 -33.28 12.31
C ILE A 831 -14.03 -34.74 12.72
N ASP A 832 -15.22 -35.08 13.20
CA ASP A 832 -15.59 -36.44 13.60
C ASP A 832 -15.56 -37.40 12.40
N ALA A 833 -16.11 -36.96 11.26
CA ALA A 833 -16.07 -37.73 10.02
C ALA A 833 -14.64 -37.98 9.51
N MET A 834 -13.79 -36.94 9.51
CA MET A 834 -12.38 -37.07 9.16
C MET A 834 -11.66 -38.04 10.12
N THR A 835 -11.91 -37.91 11.42
CA THR A 835 -11.32 -38.77 12.45
C THR A 835 -11.76 -40.22 12.28
N GLY A 836 -13.04 -40.47 12.02
CA GLY A 836 -13.60 -41.80 11.73
C GLY A 836 -12.99 -42.45 10.48
N ALA A 837 -12.64 -41.65 9.47
CA ALA A 837 -11.92 -42.10 8.28
C ALA A 837 -10.40 -42.32 8.52
N GLY A 838 -9.88 -42.06 9.73
CA GLY A 838 -8.45 -42.19 10.05
C GLY A 838 -7.62 -40.97 9.65
N MET A 839 -8.25 -39.81 9.48
CA MET A 839 -7.65 -38.54 9.07
C MET A 839 -7.83 -37.45 10.14
N THR A 840 -7.55 -37.75 11.40
CA THR A 840 -7.73 -36.79 12.51
C THR A 840 -7.00 -35.48 12.22
N PRO A 841 -7.72 -34.35 12.08
CA PRO A 841 -7.12 -33.10 11.64
C PRO A 841 -6.35 -32.41 12.76
N LEU A 842 -5.19 -31.84 12.41
CA LEU A 842 -4.34 -30.98 13.21
C LEU A 842 -4.38 -29.58 12.61
N ALA A 843 -4.43 -28.54 13.43
CA ALA A 843 -4.47 -27.17 12.96
C ALA A 843 -3.32 -26.32 13.52
N VAL A 844 -2.73 -25.51 12.67
CA VAL A 844 -1.76 -24.46 13.01
C VAL A 844 -2.44 -23.11 12.82
N ASP A 845 -2.47 -22.28 13.87
CA ASP A 845 -2.92 -20.89 13.78
C ASP A 845 -1.86 -20.04 13.07
N GLN A 846 -2.21 -19.54 11.89
CA GLN A 846 -1.37 -18.69 11.06
C GLN A 846 -1.78 -17.21 11.14
N THR A 847 -2.74 -16.87 12.00
CA THR A 847 -3.34 -15.53 12.09
C THR A 847 -2.31 -14.48 12.50
N ARG A 848 -2.08 -13.51 11.60
CA ARG A 848 -1.10 -12.43 11.79
C ARG A 848 -1.76 -11.17 12.33
N GLY A 849 -0.94 -10.18 12.68
CA GLY A 849 -1.44 -8.88 13.14
C GLY A 849 -2.34 -8.18 12.12
N ILE A 850 -2.08 -8.31 10.82
CA ILE A 850 -2.92 -7.72 9.77
C ILE A 850 -4.26 -8.45 9.62
N ASP A 851 -4.26 -9.78 9.73
CA ASP A 851 -5.48 -10.57 9.64
C ASP A 851 -6.42 -10.23 10.80
N ARG A 852 -5.89 -10.10 12.04
CA ARG A 852 -6.67 -9.66 13.20
C ARG A 852 -7.29 -8.25 13.02
N ARG A 853 -6.56 -7.31 12.40
CA ARG A 853 -7.09 -5.96 12.13
C ARG A 853 -8.25 -5.96 11.13
N LEU A 854 -8.22 -6.91 10.20
CA LEU A 854 -9.29 -7.12 9.21
C LEU A 854 -10.43 -7.99 9.76
N GLY A 855 -10.37 -8.41 11.03
CA GLY A 855 -11.35 -9.33 11.60
C GLY A 855 -11.29 -10.73 10.98
N LEU A 856 -10.12 -11.16 10.53
CA LEU A 856 -9.89 -12.45 9.87
C LEU A 856 -9.08 -13.40 10.76
N ALA A 857 -9.34 -14.69 10.59
CA ALA A 857 -8.49 -15.77 11.07
C ALA A 857 -7.85 -16.49 9.87
N ALA A 858 -6.62 -16.94 10.03
CA ALA A 858 -5.89 -17.71 9.02
C ALA A 858 -5.34 -18.99 9.66
N VAL A 859 -5.54 -20.14 9.02
CA VAL A 859 -5.12 -21.44 9.55
C VAL A 859 -4.54 -22.32 8.46
N LYS A 860 -3.74 -23.31 8.88
CA LYS A 860 -3.40 -24.49 8.09
C LYS A 860 -3.91 -25.74 8.81
N VAL A 861 -4.69 -26.56 8.12
CA VAL A 861 -5.12 -27.89 8.57
C VAL A 861 -4.25 -28.96 7.90
N LEU A 862 -3.77 -29.90 8.71
CA LEU A 862 -3.02 -31.08 8.31
C LEU A 862 -3.81 -32.31 8.73
N ALA A 863 -3.95 -33.28 7.84
CA ALA A 863 -4.64 -34.53 8.14
C ALA A 863 -3.73 -35.72 7.84
N PRO A 864 -2.95 -36.21 8.83
CA PRO A 864 -2.20 -37.45 8.67
C PRO A 864 -3.13 -38.59 8.23
N GLY A 865 -2.79 -39.26 7.14
CA GLY A 865 -3.64 -40.29 6.50
C GLY A 865 -4.42 -39.81 5.27
N ALA A 866 -4.58 -38.50 5.06
CA ALA A 866 -5.05 -37.94 3.80
C ALA A 866 -3.99 -38.08 2.72
N VAL A 867 -4.39 -38.31 1.46
CA VAL A 867 -3.46 -38.23 0.32
C VAL A 867 -3.19 -36.75 0.04
N PRO A 868 -1.97 -36.25 0.27
CA PRO A 868 -1.71 -34.82 0.20
C PRO A 868 -1.48 -34.37 -1.24
N MET A 869 -1.93 -33.15 -1.56
CA MET A 869 -1.69 -32.53 -2.86
C MET A 869 -0.24 -32.05 -2.96
N THR A 870 0.50 -32.60 -3.92
CA THR A 870 1.91 -32.30 -4.19
C THR A 870 2.12 -32.01 -5.66
N PHE A 871 2.85 -30.95 -5.98
CA PHE A 871 3.20 -30.63 -7.36
C PHE A 871 4.61 -31.10 -7.69
N GLY A 872 4.75 -31.68 -8.88
CA GLY A 872 5.93 -32.40 -9.34
C GLY A 872 5.77 -33.89 -9.11
N HIS A 873 5.87 -34.68 -10.19
CA HIS A 873 5.56 -36.10 -10.16
C HIS A 873 6.44 -36.86 -9.16
N LEU A 874 7.74 -36.57 -9.09
CA LEU A 874 8.68 -37.19 -8.16
C LEU A 874 8.39 -36.89 -6.67
N TYR A 875 7.54 -35.90 -6.38
CA TYR A 875 7.21 -35.47 -5.02
C TYR A 875 5.93 -36.10 -4.48
N ARG A 876 5.26 -36.93 -5.28
CA ARG A 876 4.02 -37.63 -4.91
C ARG A 876 4.18 -38.46 -3.63
N ARG A 877 3.17 -38.38 -2.76
CA ARG A 877 3.12 -39.09 -1.47
C ARG A 877 1.93 -40.04 -1.43
N VAL A 878 1.94 -41.01 -2.33
CA VAL A 878 0.82 -41.94 -2.56
C VAL A 878 0.92 -43.23 -1.74
N ASP A 879 2.01 -43.41 -0.98
CA ASP A 879 2.25 -44.63 -0.22
C ASP A 879 1.57 -44.60 1.16
N LEU A 880 0.23 -44.62 1.17
CA LEU A 880 -0.59 -44.48 2.37
C LEU A 880 -1.53 -45.67 2.58
N PRO A 881 -1.74 -46.13 3.82
CA PRO A 881 -2.61 -47.28 4.11
C PRO A 881 -4.04 -47.13 3.54
N ARG A 882 -4.62 -45.93 3.60
CA ARG A 882 -5.97 -45.66 3.06
C ARG A 882 -6.04 -45.87 1.55
N LEU A 883 -5.04 -45.38 0.80
CA LEU A 883 -4.99 -45.56 -0.65
C LEU A 883 -4.70 -47.02 -1.04
N ARG A 884 -3.80 -47.71 -0.32
CA ARG A 884 -3.50 -49.14 -0.58
C ARG A 884 -4.72 -50.07 -0.41
N ARG A 885 -5.71 -49.70 0.42
CA ARG A 885 -6.98 -50.43 0.54
C ARG A 885 -7.86 -50.31 -0.72
N ILE A 886 -7.71 -49.23 -1.47
CA ILE A 886 -8.45 -48.99 -2.71
C ILE A 886 -7.73 -49.65 -3.89
N ASN A 887 -6.42 -49.44 -3.99
CA ASN A 887 -5.57 -49.98 -5.02
C ASN A 887 -4.27 -50.52 -4.38
N ALA A 888 -4.11 -51.84 -4.32
CA ALA A 888 -2.92 -52.47 -3.74
C ALA A 888 -1.66 -52.22 -4.58
N ASP A 889 -1.82 -52.08 -5.91
CA ASP A 889 -0.77 -51.80 -6.88
C ASP A 889 -0.83 -50.35 -7.34
N VAL A 890 -0.71 -49.40 -6.40
CA VAL A 890 -0.69 -47.95 -6.70
C VAL A 890 0.38 -47.61 -7.76
N GLY A 891 1.45 -48.40 -7.87
CA GLY A 891 2.48 -48.26 -8.91
C GLY A 891 2.00 -48.47 -10.35
N THR A 892 0.81 -49.06 -10.57
CA THR A 892 0.18 -49.13 -11.91
C THR A 892 -0.61 -47.87 -12.27
N ALA A 893 -0.89 -47.00 -11.29
CA ALA A 893 -1.57 -45.72 -11.44
C ALA A 893 -0.58 -44.53 -11.38
N ASP A 894 0.67 -44.77 -11.78
CA ASP A 894 1.81 -43.87 -11.61
C ASP A 894 1.82 -42.69 -12.61
N LEU A 895 0.71 -41.96 -12.65
CA LEU A 895 0.49 -40.85 -13.57
C LEU A 895 0.42 -39.52 -12.80
N PRO A 896 1.00 -38.43 -13.34
CA PRO A 896 0.76 -37.09 -12.82
C PRO A 896 -0.74 -36.79 -12.77
N HIS A 897 -1.25 -36.25 -11.66
CA HIS A 897 -2.65 -35.87 -11.58
C HIS A 897 -2.94 -34.61 -12.41
N PRO A 898 -4.18 -34.43 -12.92
CA PRO A 898 -4.58 -33.27 -13.71
C PRO A 898 -5.07 -32.09 -12.85
N PHE A 899 -5.05 -32.23 -11.52
CA PHE A 899 -5.57 -31.22 -10.60
C PHE A 899 -4.76 -29.90 -10.68
N PRO A 900 -5.43 -28.73 -10.77
CA PRO A 900 -4.81 -27.41 -10.91
C PRO A 900 -4.21 -26.79 -9.65
#